data_AF-A0A8J4BT59-F1
#
_entry.id   AF-A0A8J4BT59-F1
#
_cell.length_a   1.000
_cell.length_b   1.000
_cell.length_c   1.000
_cell.angle_alpha   90.00
_cell.angle_beta   90.00
_cell.angle_gamma   90.00
#
_symmetry.space_group_name_H-M   'P 1'
#
loop_
_entity.id
_entity.type
_entity.pdbx_description
1 polymer ?
#
loop_
_entity_poly.entity_id
_entity_poly.type
_entity_poly.pdbx_seq_one_letter_code
_entity_poly.pdbx_strand_id
1 'polypeptide(L)'
;MVTVRLSDEGVRSILTRVTDLGETQVLILTGLSLRPLLGLSALDSGDEEAIAGLKLGPPLELRERRSSDGKVIPFTLPEDEEFWRAAYDAATGLVYIGAKSLIWQLDLSANGNIMTLLVGEGGEEETVDGPGAIARVDRPFCIVADGCGSLLIKDCGSNRVRRVVLPAVDSPSGSMSPLVITLGPEYAANLWAVALEFSNPPRMYVATKTAIYRHDALPYSTTPPTSAECADLASALETADGNPLAGDPSLVPPLLAGREGDNSRSDGLVSGLREAAPAGASAASAVGPATASAAAASFVSGRRSHGSAASAAPGEGPGGRNSAADAARAGGGGVSSARFSLITYMLLDSLGRLIVVERDPHDVEPYLRMVWPCGLVTTLATDFALSGSEFGLALLPGGWLAVHAWSGSKMQLVRLEPGLQPSLPATAPGTGCSGALANGGAFGAAAAAGLPGLPGLDGLAADLGALLDGGCSGSGEVGKSAVGADVEVVVGDRSFSCHRAILGARCEYFRRLFQSGFADSSRSEVSLPDADPAAFSLILRYIYCAAMDFPQPLLRALAELADRLLLPAASRTAQRQLLSATCPSSVVEDLLWAEARGFEELLTGLKGFYLANAHRILEEAPGSLEVLMVRSPRLHLELYAAGIKRAKRG
;
A
#
# COMPACT_ATOMS: atom_id res chain seq x y z
N MET A 1 -4.92 13.12 15.54
CA MET A 1 -3.69 13.46 14.79
C MET A 1 -2.96 14.53 15.57
N VAL A 2 -1.64 14.50 15.61
CA VAL A 2 -0.85 15.49 16.35
C VAL A 2 0.14 16.19 15.41
N THR A 3 0.21 17.51 15.46
CA THR A 3 1.17 18.28 14.64
C THR A 3 2.44 18.55 15.43
N VAL A 4 3.60 18.22 14.85
CA VAL A 4 4.92 18.45 15.43
C VAL A 4 5.69 19.43 14.55
N ARG A 5 6.28 20.46 15.15
CA ARG A 5 7.14 21.44 14.45
C ARG A 5 8.60 21.06 14.62
N LEU A 6 9.31 20.87 13.51
CA LEU A 6 10.64 20.25 13.46
C LEU A 6 11.78 21.24 13.12
N SER A 7 11.69 22.51 13.53
CA SER A 7 12.59 23.63 13.15
C SER A 7 12.41 24.13 11.72
N ASP A 8 13.12 25.21 11.35
CA ASP A 8 13.02 25.85 10.03
C ASP A 8 13.73 25.06 8.91
N GLU A 9 14.52 24.03 9.25
CA GLU A 9 15.16 23.16 8.27
C GLU A 9 14.14 22.18 7.67
N GLY A 10 14.06 22.13 6.33
CA GLY A 10 13.09 21.32 5.63
C GLY A 10 13.36 19.81 5.71
N VAL A 11 12.34 19.03 6.09
CA VAL A 11 12.41 17.57 6.18
C VAL A 11 12.46 16.93 4.79
N ARG A 12 13.41 16.02 4.59
CA ARG A 12 13.60 15.23 3.37
C ARG A 12 13.14 13.79 3.52
N SER A 13 13.51 13.15 4.63
CA SER A 13 13.17 11.76 4.94
C SER A 13 13.15 11.54 6.45
N ILE A 14 12.33 10.59 6.89
CA ILE A 14 12.30 10.12 8.28
C ILE A 14 12.63 8.63 8.27
N LEU A 15 13.54 8.22 9.16
CA LEU A 15 14.01 6.84 9.28
C LEU A 15 13.76 6.34 10.70
N THR A 16 13.30 5.11 10.83
CA THR A 16 13.21 4.43 12.12
C THR A 16 14.16 3.24 12.07
N ARG A 17 15.05 3.15 13.06
CA ARG A 17 16.04 2.08 13.17
C ARG A 17 16.09 1.51 14.59
N VAL A 18 16.66 0.32 14.71
CA VAL A 18 17.05 -0.24 16.00
C VAL A 18 18.56 -0.04 16.17
N THR A 19 18.96 0.51 17.31
CA THR A 19 20.36 0.74 17.67
C THR A 19 21.04 -0.56 18.12
N ASP A 20 22.38 -0.54 18.21
CA ASP A 20 23.19 -1.65 18.73
C ASP A 20 22.78 -2.07 20.17
N LEU A 21 22.13 -1.15 20.91
CA LEU A 21 21.62 -1.38 22.27
C LEU A 21 20.19 -1.94 22.29
N GLY A 22 19.59 -2.20 21.13
CA GLY A 22 18.19 -2.64 20.99
C GLY A 22 17.15 -1.53 21.15
N GLU A 23 17.57 -0.28 21.35
CA GLU A 23 16.66 0.86 21.47
C GLU A 23 16.21 1.34 20.09
N THR A 24 14.94 1.75 19.96
CA THR A 24 14.46 2.36 18.72
C THR A 24 14.88 3.82 18.64
N GLN A 25 15.51 4.19 17.53
CA GLN A 25 15.90 5.57 17.23
C GLN A 25 15.23 6.03 15.94
N VAL A 26 14.67 7.24 15.98
CA VAL A 26 14.12 7.91 14.80
C VAL A 26 15.09 9.00 14.37
N LEU A 27 15.50 8.99 13.10
CA LEU A 27 16.39 9.98 12.50
C LEU A 27 15.64 10.78 11.44
N ILE A 28 15.81 12.10 11.46
CA ILE A 28 15.24 13.02 10.49
C ILE A 28 16.37 13.59 9.65
N LEU A 29 16.25 13.37 8.34
CA LEU A 29 17.14 13.91 7.34
C LEU A 29 16.62 15.30 6.93
N THR A 30 17.39 16.34 7.23
CA THR A 30 17.07 17.74 6.90
C THR A 30 18.15 18.31 6.00
N GLY A 31 17.87 18.57 4.72
CA GLY A 31 18.80 19.16 3.73
C GLY A 31 20.20 18.52 3.67
N LEU A 32 21.09 18.90 4.59
CA LEU A 32 22.48 18.49 4.71
C LEU A 32 22.82 17.74 6.01
N SER A 33 21.85 17.52 6.91
CA SER A 33 22.11 16.95 8.23
C SER A 33 21.16 15.81 8.57
N LEU A 34 21.65 14.89 9.41
CA LEU A 34 20.88 13.79 9.97
C LEU A 34 20.77 14.03 11.48
N ARG A 35 19.55 14.14 12.00
CA ARG A 35 19.29 14.53 13.41
C ARG A 35 18.40 13.50 14.10
N PRO A 36 18.68 13.12 15.36
CA PRO A 36 17.78 12.26 16.11
C PRO A 36 16.52 13.03 16.53
N LEU A 37 15.36 12.38 16.48
CA LEU A 37 14.13 12.88 17.06
C LEU A 37 14.10 12.52 18.55
N LEU A 38 13.99 13.53 19.41
CA LEU A 38 14.00 13.38 20.86
C LEU A 38 12.58 13.40 21.43
N GLY A 39 12.39 12.68 22.54
CA GLY A 39 11.11 12.61 23.26
C GLY A 39 10.17 11.48 22.82
N LEU A 40 10.69 10.46 22.13
CA LEU A 40 9.90 9.35 21.57
C LEU A 40 9.04 8.60 22.61
N SER A 41 9.39 8.63 23.89
CA SER A 41 8.58 8.05 24.97
C SER A 41 7.18 8.68 25.09
N ALA A 42 6.96 9.88 24.54
CA ALA A 42 5.64 10.49 24.45
C ALA A 42 4.69 9.71 23.51
N LEU A 43 5.22 8.94 22.56
CA LEU A 43 4.41 8.13 21.66
C LEU A 43 3.71 6.97 22.40
N ASP A 44 4.32 6.47 23.47
CA ASP A 44 3.79 5.37 24.29
C ASP A 44 2.60 5.82 25.15
N SER A 45 2.63 7.06 25.66
CA SER A 45 1.54 7.60 26.49
C SER A 45 0.32 8.01 25.65
N GLY A 46 0.52 8.34 24.37
CA GLY A 46 -0.54 8.88 23.51
C GLY A 46 -0.97 10.30 23.85
N ASP A 47 -0.26 10.98 24.76
CA ASP A 47 -0.55 12.35 25.18
C ASP A 47 -0.20 13.34 24.06
N GLU A 48 -1.22 13.96 23.49
CA GLU A 48 -1.05 14.86 22.33
C GLU A 48 -0.15 16.06 22.62
N GLU A 49 -0.15 16.59 23.86
CA GLU A 49 0.70 17.73 24.22
C GLU A 49 2.18 17.32 24.33
N ALA A 50 2.43 16.15 24.94
CA ALA A 50 3.77 15.58 25.01
C ALA A 50 4.30 15.22 23.61
N ILE A 51 3.45 14.67 22.73
CA ILE A 51 3.79 14.33 21.35
C ILE A 51 4.06 15.60 20.53
N ALA A 52 3.29 16.66 20.71
CA ALA A 52 3.54 17.96 20.06
C ALA A 52 4.89 18.57 20.48
N GLY A 53 5.41 18.19 21.65
CA GLY A 53 6.70 18.59 22.20
C GLY A 53 7.93 17.84 21.65
N LEU A 54 7.75 16.87 20.75
CA LEU A 54 8.85 16.20 20.06
C LEU A 54 9.75 17.21 19.33
N LYS A 55 11.07 17.02 19.41
CA LYS A 55 12.04 17.99 18.89
C LYS A 55 13.27 17.34 18.28
N LEU A 56 13.89 18.02 17.32
CA LEU A 56 15.17 17.60 16.76
C LEU A 56 16.30 17.78 17.77
N GLY A 57 17.13 16.76 17.89
CA GLY A 57 18.41 16.82 18.58
C GLY A 57 19.52 17.48 17.72
N PRO A 58 20.75 17.52 18.25
CA PRO A 58 21.90 18.02 17.50
C PRO A 58 22.18 17.14 16.26
N PRO A 59 22.71 17.72 15.17
CA PRO A 59 23.08 16.94 13.98
C PRO A 59 24.18 15.93 14.32
N LEU A 60 24.07 14.74 13.75
CA LEU A 60 25.09 13.71 13.85
C LEU A 60 26.37 14.19 13.14
N GLU A 61 27.52 14.00 13.78
CA GLU A 61 28.82 14.23 13.15
C GLU A 61 29.07 13.13 12.12
N LEU A 62 28.79 13.41 10.85
CA LEU A 62 29.10 12.52 9.74
C LEU A 62 30.59 12.61 9.41
N ARG A 63 31.22 11.46 9.13
CA ARG A 63 32.65 11.35 8.84
C ARG A 63 32.87 10.48 7.61
N GLU A 64 33.97 10.64 6.92
CA GLU A 64 34.35 9.77 5.80
C GLU A 64 35.78 9.27 5.96
N ARG A 65 36.06 8.13 5.32
CA ARG A 65 37.42 7.60 5.24
C ARG A 65 38.06 8.04 3.94
N ARG A 66 39.07 8.90 4.03
CA ARG A 66 39.80 9.40 2.86
C ARG A 66 40.52 8.24 2.14
N SER A 67 40.27 8.11 0.84
CA SER A 67 40.81 7.01 0.02
C SER A 67 42.35 6.98 -0.06
N SER A 68 43.03 8.13 0.09
CA SER A 68 44.49 8.22 -0.09
C SER A 68 45.31 7.71 1.08
N ASP A 69 44.85 7.90 2.32
CA ASP A 69 45.59 7.60 3.55
C ASP A 69 44.79 6.81 4.59
N GLY A 70 43.52 6.50 4.29
CA GLY A 70 42.61 5.80 5.18
C GLY A 70 42.21 6.60 6.43
N LYS A 71 42.53 7.89 6.51
CA LYS A 71 42.23 8.73 7.67
C LYS A 71 40.74 9.07 7.71
N VAL A 72 40.16 9.04 8.90
CA VAL A 72 38.78 9.47 9.14
C VAL A 72 38.77 11.00 9.29
N ILE A 73 37.98 11.68 8.45
CA ILE A 73 37.83 13.14 8.42
C ILE A 73 36.34 13.52 8.49
N PRO A 74 35.98 14.77 8.85
CA PRO A 74 34.60 15.23 8.76
C PRO A 74 34.07 15.10 7.33
N PHE A 75 32.86 14.56 7.18
CA PHE A 75 32.21 14.40 5.89
C PHE A 75 31.69 15.75 5.41
N THR A 76 31.90 16.04 4.13
CA THR A 76 31.30 17.19 3.45
C THR A 76 30.70 16.72 2.14
N LEU A 77 29.41 16.99 1.94
CA LEU A 77 28.75 16.71 0.67
C LEU A 77 29.35 17.61 -0.42
N PRO A 78 29.52 17.13 -1.67
CA PRO A 78 30.00 17.99 -2.76
C PRO A 78 29.16 19.27 -2.94
N GLU A 79 29.79 20.34 -3.47
CA GLU A 79 29.09 21.59 -3.75
C GLU A 79 27.91 21.35 -4.72
N ASP A 80 26.78 22.04 -4.51
CA ASP A 80 25.51 21.88 -5.25
C ASP A 80 24.79 20.52 -5.12
N GLU A 81 25.16 19.71 -4.14
CA GLU A 81 24.43 18.50 -3.75
C GLU A 81 23.63 18.69 -2.46
N GLU A 82 22.53 17.95 -2.34
CA GLU A 82 21.74 17.84 -1.11
C GLU A 82 21.33 16.39 -0.90
N PHE A 83 21.05 16.01 0.35
CA PHE A 83 20.47 14.71 0.62
C PHE A 83 19.00 14.66 0.22
N TRP A 84 18.62 13.54 -0.37
CA TRP A 84 17.28 13.29 -0.86
C TRP A 84 16.57 12.31 0.08
N ARG A 85 16.36 11.07 -0.34
CA ARG A 85 15.78 10.04 0.53
C ARG A 85 16.84 9.10 1.05
N ALA A 86 16.50 8.51 2.19
CA ALA A 86 17.29 7.48 2.79
C ALA A 86 16.45 6.22 3.03
N ALA A 87 17.13 5.07 3.09
CA ALA A 87 16.56 3.78 3.43
C ALA A 87 17.41 3.16 4.54
N TYR A 88 16.74 2.57 5.53
CA TYR A 88 17.40 1.75 6.55
C TYR A 88 17.25 0.28 6.16
N ASP A 89 18.37 -0.44 6.11
CA ASP A 89 18.37 -1.88 5.95
C ASP A 89 18.46 -2.55 7.32
N ALA A 90 17.34 -3.12 7.77
CA ALA A 90 17.27 -3.80 9.06
C ALA A 90 18.10 -5.10 9.11
N ALA A 91 18.43 -5.70 7.96
CA ALA A 91 19.23 -6.93 7.91
C ALA A 91 20.72 -6.63 8.18
N THR A 92 21.24 -5.51 7.67
CA THR A 92 22.65 -5.12 7.81
C THR A 92 22.89 -4.03 8.85
N GLY A 93 21.86 -3.29 9.26
CA GLY A 93 21.96 -2.12 10.13
C GLY A 93 22.47 -0.86 9.44
N LEU A 94 22.65 -0.89 8.12
CA LEU A 94 23.17 0.23 7.33
C LEU A 94 22.08 1.18 6.88
N VAL A 95 22.46 2.44 6.64
CA VAL A 95 21.57 3.45 6.04
C VAL A 95 22.11 3.80 4.65
N TYR A 96 21.25 3.85 3.65
CA TYR A 96 21.60 4.25 2.28
C TYR A 96 20.93 5.58 1.97
N ILE A 97 21.69 6.57 1.50
CA ILE A 97 21.21 7.94 1.28
C ILE A 97 21.48 8.36 -0.16
N GLY A 98 20.45 8.77 -0.89
CA GLY A 98 20.59 9.35 -2.22
C GLY A 98 20.95 10.84 -2.15
N ALA A 99 21.81 11.29 -3.06
CA ALA A 99 22.13 12.71 -3.23
C ALA A 99 22.37 13.00 -4.71
N LYS A 100 21.47 13.73 -5.38
CA LYS A 100 21.52 14.10 -6.81
C LYS A 100 21.85 12.93 -7.78
N SER A 101 23.12 12.57 -7.97
CA SER A 101 23.56 11.44 -8.81
C SER A 101 24.35 10.36 -8.07
N LEU A 102 24.45 10.50 -6.75
CA LEU A 102 25.24 9.64 -5.86
C LEU A 102 24.33 8.83 -4.93
N ILE A 103 24.83 7.66 -4.53
CA ILE A 103 24.28 6.88 -3.42
C ILE A 103 25.38 6.67 -2.40
N TRP A 104 25.10 7.09 -1.17
CA TRP A 104 25.99 6.96 -0.03
C TRP A 104 25.51 5.85 0.89
N GLN A 105 26.45 5.09 1.43
CA GLN A 105 26.24 4.18 2.54
C GLN A 105 26.71 4.86 3.83
N LEU A 106 25.89 4.80 4.87
CA LEU A 106 26.16 5.33 6.19
C LEU A 106 26.13 4.19 7.21
N ASP A 107 27.29 3.93 7.80
CA ASP A 107 27.46 3.04 8.94
C ASP A 107 27.33 3.83 10.25
N LEU A 108 26.25 3.57 10.97
CA LEU A 108 25.90 4.19 12.25
C LEU A 108 26.28 3.32 13.47
N SER A 109 27.11 2.30 13.28
CA SER A 109 27.69 1.53 14.38
C SER A 109 28.56 2.42 15.27
N ALA A 110 28.93 1.93 16.46
CA ALA A 110 29.71 2.65 17.47
C ALA A 110 31.03 3.30 16.98
N ASN A 111 31.48 3.00 15.75
CA ASN A 111 32.73 3.45 15.15
C ASN A 111 32.69 4.85 14.49
N GLY A 112 31.58 5.60 14.56
CA GLY A 112 31.60 7.06 14.36
C GLY A 112 30.98 7.60 13.07
N ASN A 113 29.81 7.09 12.66
CA ASN A 113 28.97 7.63 11.58
C ASN A 113 29.72 7.79 10.24
N ILE A 114 30.20 6.67 9.70
CA ILE A 114 31.06 6.67 8.51
C ILE A 114 30.21 6.65 7.23
N MET A 115 30.35 7.70 6.44
CA MET A 115 29.87 7.82 5.06
C MET A 115 30.87 7.18 4.11
N THR A 116 30.36 6.34 3.21
CA THR A 116 31.10 5.68 2.13
C THR A 116 30.34 5.86 0.83
N LEU A 117 31.01 6.35 -0.22
CA LEU A 117 30.41 6.46 -1.54
C LEU A 117 30.19 5.06 -2.12
N LEU A 118 28.94 4.73 -2.42
CA LEU A 118 28.55 3.41 -2.93
C LEU A 118 28.40 3.43 -4.45
N VAL A 119 27.72 4.43 -5.00
CA VAL A 119 27.46 4.57 -6.44
C VAL A 119 27.68 6.01 -6.88
N GLY A 120 28.26 6.18 -8.06
CA GLY A 120 28.50 7.48 -8.68
C GLY A 120 29.91 8.01 -8.47
N GLU A 121 30.27 9.00 -9.28
CA GLU A 121 31.43 9.88 -9.14
C GLU A 121 31.00 11.23 -9.75
N GLY A 122 31.26 12.33 -9.06
CA GLY A 122 30.64 13.63 -9.36
C GLY A 122 31.00 14.19 -10.75
N GLY A 123 30.04 14.88 -11.38
CA GLY A 123 30.31 15.79 -12.52
C GLY A 123 29.63 15.48 -13.87
N GLU A 124 29.04 14.30 -14.09
CA GLU A 124 28.38 13.92 -15.35
C GLU A 124 26.92 13.47 -15.14
N GLU A 125 26.01 13.84 -16.06
CA GLU A 125 24.55 13.64 -15.96
C GLU A 125 24.02 12.42 -16.75
N GLU A 126 24.86 11.72 -17.52
CA GLU A 126 24.42 10.54 -18.26
C GLU A 126 24.35 9.31 -17.35
N THR A 127 23.18 8.65 -17.32
CA THR A 127 22.99 7.47 -16.47
C THR A 127 23.60 6.22 -17.10
N VAL A 128 24.38 5.48 -16.33
CA VAL A 128 25.18 4.33 -16.81
C VAL A 128 25.07 3.18 -15.82
N ASP A 129 24.81 1.97 -16.32
CA ASP A 129 24.88 0.72 -15.53
C ASP A 129 26.34 0.29 -15.39
N GLY A 130 26.68 -0.43 -14.32
CA GLY A 130 28.03 -0.93 -14.13
C GLY A 130 28.51 -0.91 -12.67
N PRO A 131 29.81 -1.11 -12.43
CA PRO A 131 30.38 -1.13 -11.09
C PRO A 131 30.33 0.23 -10.40
N GLY A 132 30.16 0.25 -9.07
CA GLY A 132 29.80 1.38 -8.21
C GLY A 132 30.27 2.77 -8.67
N ALA A 133 31.57 3.00 -8.71
CA ALA A 133 32.15 4.30 -9.06
C ALA A 133 32.01 4.68 -10.54
N ILE A 134 31.68 3.73 -11.43
CA ILE A 134 31.44 3.96 -12.86
C ILE A 134 29.94 4.13 -13.11
N ALA A 135 29.09 3.44 -12.36
CA ALA A 135 27.65 3.58 -12.48
C ALA A 135 27.19 5.00 -12.13
N ARG A 136 26.13 5.45 -12.79
CA ARG A 136 25.53 6.77 -12.61
C ARG A 136 24.02 6.62 -12.52
N VAL A 137 23.46 7.21 -11.48
CA VAL A 137 22.01 7.34 -11.29
C VAL A 137 21.62 8.80 -11.43
N ASP A 138 20.39 9.10 -11.85
CA ASP A 138 19.85 10.46 -11.93
C ASP A 138 18.66 10.63 -10.98
N ARG A 139 18.86 11.45 -9.95
CA ARG A 139 17.84 11.84 -8.97
C ARG A 139 17.19 10.61 -8.32
N PRO A 140 17.95 9.81 -7.53
CA PRO A 140 17.44 8.62 -6.86
C PRO A 140 16.45 9.05 -5.75
N PHE A 141 15.17 9.05 -6.09
CA PHE A 141 14.13 9.62 -5.22
C PHE A 141 13.62 8.60 -4.19
N CYS A 142 13.61 7.32 -4.54
CA CYS A 142 13.20 6.24 -3.64
C CYS A 142 14.31 5.18 -3.62
N ILE A 143 14.71 4.78 -2.42
CA ILE A 143 15.67 3.70 -2.16
C ILE A 143 14.95 2.72 -1.23
N VAL A 144 15.03 1.43 -1.54
CA VAL A 144 14.47 0.36 -0.71
C VAL A 144 15.50 -0.78 -0.65
N ALA A 145 15.86 -1.23 0.56
CA ALA A 145 16.70 -2.40 0.73
C ALA A 145 15.85 -3.68 0.69
N ASP A 146 16.33 -4.72 0.01
CA ASP A 146 15.65 -6.02 -0.03
C ASP A 146 16.01 -6.96 1.13
N GLY A 147 16.94 -6.54 2.00
CA GLY A 147 17.44 -7.34 3.13
C GLY A 147 18.22 -8.58 2.72
N CYS A 148 18.47 -8.78 1.43
CA CYS A 148 19.14 -9.93 0.83
C CYS A 148 20.41 -9.53 0.06
N GLY A 149 20.89 -8.30 0.27
CA GLY A 149 22.11 -7.79 -0.36
C GLY A 149 21.86 -7.04 -1.68
N SER A 150 20.68 -6.48 -1.90
CA SER A 150 20.46 -5.51 -2.97
C SER A 150 19.60 -4.31 -2.54
N LEU A 151 19.78 -3.20 -3.24
CA LEU A 151 18.92 -2.03 -3.17
C LEU A 151 18.11 -1.90 -4.45
N LEU A 152 16.84 -1.53 -4.32
CA LEU A 152 16.05 -1.02 -5.43
C LEU A 152 15.97 0.49 -5.36
N ILE A 153 16.21 1.11 -6.51
CA ILE A 153 16.30 2.56 -6.64
C ILE A 153 15.38 2.99 -7.75
N LYS A 154 14.49 3.93 -7.42
CA LYS A 154 13.77 4.68 -8.42
C LYS A 154 14.64 5.85 -8.88
N ASP A 155 15.21 5.68 -10.07
CA ASP A 155 15.93 6.73 -10.79
C ASP A 155 14.88 7.59 -11.53
N CYS A 156 14.59 8.75 -10.96
CA CYS A 156 13.52 9.62 -11.44
C CYS A 156 13.91 10.36 -12.72
N GLY A 157 15.19 10.64 -12.91
CA GLY A 157 15.63 11.38 -14.08
C GLY A 157 15.66 10.54 -15.35
N SER A 158 16.19 9.32 -15.28
CA SER A 158 16.16 8.36 -16.41
C SER A 158 14.84 7.59 -16.53
N ASN A 159 13.91 7.81 -15.58
CA ASN A 159 12.65 7.09 -15.45
C ASN A 159 12.78 5.56 -15.26
N ARG A 160 13.93 5.05 -14.83
CA ARG A 160 14.19 3.61 -14.66
C ARG A 160 14.08 3.14 -13.20
N VAL A 161 13.96 1.83 -13.02
CA VAL A 161 14.21 1.17 -11.73
C VAL A 161 15.56 0.47 -11.83
N ARG A 162 16.43 0.76 -10.87
CA ARG A 162 17.79 0.21 -10.81
C ARG A 162 17.90 -0.73 -9.63
N ARG A 163 18.55 -1.87 -9.83
CA ARG A 163 19.02 -2.75 -8.77
C ARG A 163 20.49 -2.46 -8.51
N VAL A 164 20.85 -2.18 -7.26
CA VAL A 164 22.24 -2.10 -6.80
C VAL A 164 22.53 -3.37 -6.03
N VAL A 165 23.32 -4.26 -6.62
CA VAL A 165 23.82 -5.46 -5.95
C VAL A 165 24.95 -5.04 -5.02
N LEU A 166 24.81 -5.35 -3.73
CA LEU A 166 25.79 -5.02 -2.70
C LEU A 166 26.82 -6.15 -2.58
N PRO A 167 28.09 -5.84 -2.30
CA PRO A 167 29.10 -6.87 -2.07
C PRO A 167 28.78 -7.70 -0.83
N ALA A 168 29.03 -9.02 -0.89
CA ALA A 168 28.76 -9.93 0.22
C ALA A 168 29.59 -9.54 1.48
N VAL A 169 28.93 -9.57 2.65
CA VAL A 169 29.49 -9.16 3.95
C VAL A 169 30.75 -9.95 4.34
N ASP A 170 30.87 -11.20 3.89
CA ASP A 170 32.01 -12.09 4.21
C ASP A 170 33.22 -11.92 3.26
N SER A 171 33.15 -11.01 2.30
CA SER A 171 34.25 -10.78 1.36
C SER A 171 35.43 -10.12 2.08
N PRO A 172 36.69 -10.56 1.86
CA PRO A 172 37.85 -9.86 2.40
C PRO A 172 37.79 -8.41 1.96
N SER A 173 37.88 -7.51 2.94
CA SER A 173 37.76 -6.06 2.79
C SER A 173 38.52 -5.56 1.55
N GLY A 174 37.78 -5.19 0.51
CA GLY A 174 38.31 -4.47 -0.65
C GLY A 174 38.16 -5.11 -2.04
N SER A 175 37.50 -6.26 -2.24
CA SER A 175 37.56 -6.93 -3.55
C SER A 175 36.33 -6.84 -4.48
N MET A 176 35.15 -6.41 -4.04
CA MET A 176 33.97 -6.31 -4.94
C MET A 176 33.29 -4.95 -4.79
N SER A 177 33.22 -4.21 -5.90
CA SER A 177 32.41 -2.99 -6.00
C SER A 177 30.93 -3.37 -6.13
N PRO A 178 30.00 -2.55 -5.62
CA PRO A 178 28.58 -2.76 -5.87
C PRO A 178 28.32 -2.70 -7.38
N LEU A 179 27.28 -3.38 -7.86
CA LEU A 179 26.95 -3.44 -9.28
C LEU A 179 25.55 -2.86 -9.52
N VAL A 180 25.46 -1.85 -10.38
CA VAL A 180 24.19 -1.20 -10.74
C VAL A 180 23.69 -1.75 -12.05
N ILE A 181 22.42 -2.21 -12.04
CA ILE A 181 21.77 -2.85 -13.18
C ILE A 181 20.38 -2.23 -13.36
N THR A 182 20.03 -1.83 -14.57
CA THR A 182 18.67 -1.42 -14.93
C THR A 182 17.76 -2.64 -15.05
N LEU A 183 16.63 -2.64 -14.35
CA LEU A 183 15.57 -3.64 -14.54
C LEU A 183 14.80 -3.40 -15.84
N GLY A 184 14.20 -4.45 -16.40
CA GLY A 184 13.56 -4.43 -17.72
C GLY A 184 12.48 -3.35 -17.93
N PRO A 185 12.18 -2.99 -19.20
CA PRO A 185 11.29 -1.87 -19.56
C PRO A 185 9.84 -2.01 -19.06
N GLU A 186 9.39 -3.22 -18.77
CA GLU A 186 8.12 -3.53 -18.11
C GLU A 186 8.01 -2.86 -16.73
N TYR A 187 9.14 -2.55 -16.11
CA TYR A 187 9.29 -1.79 -14.86
C TYR A 187 9.73 -0.32 -15.08
N ALA A 188 9.61 0.27 -16.27
CA ALA A 188 10.38 1.49 -16.60
C ALA A 188 9.60 2.72 -17.12
N ALA A 189 8.26 2.76 -17.08
CA ALA A 189 7.54 3.98 -17.49
C ALA A 189 6.59 4.51 -16.43
N ASN A 190 6.72 5.81 -16.15
CA ASN A 190 5.90 6.63 -15.25
C ASN A 190 5.87 6.21 -13.78
N LEU A 191 6.79 5.36 -13.34
CA LEU A 191 6.88 4.97 -11.95
C LEU A 191 7.30 6.13 -11.04
N TRP A 192 6.82 6.10 -9.82
CA TRP A 192 7.00 7.14 -8.82
C TRP A 192 7.51 6.58 -7.49
N ALA A 193 7.06 5.40 -7.08
CA ALA A 193 7.50 4.76 -5.84
C ALA A 193 7.54 3.23 -5.96
N VAL A 194 8.37 2.62 -5.11
CA VAL A 194 8.55 1.17 -5.02
C VAL A 194 8.44 0.77 -3.54
N ALA A 195 7.85 -0.38 -3.25
CA ALA A 195 7.83 -1.00 -1.93
C ALA A 195 8.03 -2.52 -2.04
N LEU A 196 8.62 -3.11 -0.99
CA LEU A 196 8.90 -4.55 -0.92
C LEU A 196 8.15 -5.19 0.25
N GLU A 197 7.51 -6.33 -0.01
CA GLU A 197 6.94 -7.21 1.00
C GLU A 197 7.85 -8.41 1.22
N PHE A 198 8.32 -8.57 2.45
CA PHE A 198 9.21 -9.67 2.85
C PHE A 198 8.46 -10.96 3.17
N SER A 199 7.44 -11.29 2.38
CA SER A 199 6.77 -12.60 2.42
C SER A 199 7.66 -13.67 1.79
N ASN A 200 7.27 -14.95 1.92
CA ASN A 200 7.90 -16.03 1.16
C ASN A 200 6.85 -16.67 0.22
N PRO A 201 6.92 -16.41 -1.10
CA PRO A 201 7.92 -15.60 -1.82
C PRO A 201 7.77 -14.08 -1.58
N PRO A 202 8.85 -13.28 -1.76
CA PRO A 202 8.79 -11.83 -1.59
C PRO A 202 8.02 -11.18 -2.72
N ARG A 203 7.28 -10.10 -2.42
CA ARG A 203 6.52 -9.33 -3.42
C ARG A 203 7.07 -7.93 -3.60
N MET A 204 6.87 -7.38 -4.79
CA MET A 204 7.21 -5.98 -5.10
C MET A 204 5.97 -5.22 -5.54
N TYR A 205 5.84 -4.02 -5.00
CA TYR A 205 4.80 -3.07 -5.37
C TYR A 205 5.43 -1.88 -6.05
N VAL A 206 4.79 -1.44 -7.12
CA VAL A 206 5.29 -0.33 -7.93
C VAL A 206 4.13 0.61 -8.22
N ALA A 207 4.29 1.89 -7.90
CA ALA A 207 3.32 2.92 -8.22
C ALA A 207 3.77 3.73 -9.42
N THR A 208 2.83 4.06 -10.31
CA THR A 208 2.88 5.26 -11.12
C THR A 208 2.24 6.43 -10.37
N LYS A 209 2.05 7.56 -11.04
CA LYS A 209 1.31 8.70 -10.46
C LYS A 209 -0.15 8.38 -10.12
N THR A 210 -0.76 7.37 -10.76
CA THR A 210 -2.22 7.14 -10.73
C THR A 210 -2.63 5.67 -10.57
N ALA A 211 -1.66 4.76 -10.59
CA ALA A 211 -1.90 3.32 -10.49
C ALA A 211 -0.82 2.62 -9.65
N ILE A 212 -1.18 1.47 -9.09
CA ILE A 212 -0.31 0.61 -8.30
C ILE A 212 -0.37 -0.78 -8.88
N TYR A 213 0.79 -1.38 -9.09
CA TYR A 213 0.98 -2.71 -9.66
C TYR A 213 1.63 -3.62 -8.63
N ARG A 214 1.27 -4.90 -8.64
CA ARG A 214 1.84 -5.92 -7.72
C ARG A 214 2.57 -6.99 -8.53
N HIS A 215 3.80 -7.30 -8.12
CA HIS A 215 4.53 -8.47 -8.57
C HIS A 215 4.53 -9.51 -7.45
N ASP A 216 4.01 -10.70 -7.74
CA ASP A 216 3.92 -11.81 -6.78
C ASP A 216 5.27 -12.54 -6.57
N ALA A 217 6.32 -12.11 -7.28
CA ALA A 217 7.71 -12.50 -7.10
C ALA A 217 8.63 -11.35 -7.51
N LEU A 218 9.87 -11.34 -7.01
CA LEU A 218 10.89 -10.39 -7.48
C LEU A 218 11.41 -10.77 -8.87
N PRO A 219 11.72 -9.78 -9.74
CA PRO A 219 12.28 -10.05 -11.07
C PRO A 219 13.74 -10.53 -11.05
N TYR A 220 14.27 -10.79 -9.86
CA TYR A 220 15.65 -11.19 -9.65
C TYR A 220 15.76 -12.12 -8.44
N SER A 221 16.85 -12.89 -8.39
CA SER A 221 17.14 -13.76 -7.25
C SER A 221 17.49 -12.94 -6.00
N THR A 222 16.87 -13.31 -4.88
CA THR A 222 17.21 -12.83 -3.53
C THR A 222 18.27 -13.67 -2.85
N THR A 223 18.86 -14.65 -3.53
CA THR A 223 20.08 -15.27 -3.03
C THR A 223 21.20 -14.25 -3.12
N PRO A 224 21.93 -13.96 -2.02
CA PRO A 224 23.09 -13.09 -2.07
C PRO A 224 24.04 -13.58 -3.16
N PRO A 225 24.37 -12.74 -4.15
CA PRO A 225 25.17 -13.21 -5.27
C PRO A 225 26.60 -13.49 -4.83
N THR A 226 27.15 -14.57 -5.36
CA THR A 226 28.56 -14.93 -5.18
C THR A 226 29.46 -13.94 -5.92
N SER A 227 30.73 -13.87 -5.54
CA SER A 227 31.71 -13.02 -6.24
C SER A 227 31.83 -13.37 -7.74
N ALA A 228 31.67 -14.64 -8.10
CA ALA A 228 31.64 -15.10 -9.49
C ALA A 228 30.42 -14.58 -10.25
N GLU A 229 29.22 -14.69 -9.68
CA GLU A 229 27.98 -14.18 -10.30
C GLU A 229 28.01 -12.66 -10.50
N CYS A 230 28.56 -11.92 -9.54
CA CYS A 230 28.77 -10.48 -9.69
C CYS A 230 29.75 -10.12 -10.82
N ALA A 231 30.82 -10.92 -11.00
CA ALA A 231 31.77 -10.72 -12.09
C ALA A 231 31.15 -11.04 -13.47
N ASP A 232 30.39 -12.13 -13.55
CA ASP A 232 29.68 -12.53 -14.78
C ASP A 232 28.64 -11.47 -15.19
N LEU A 233 27.88 -10.93 -14.23
CA LEU A 233 26.94 -9.83 -14.47
C LEU A 233 27.64 -8.54 -14.93
N ALA A 234 28.79 -8.21 -14.35
CA ALA A 234 29.57 -7.05 -14.78
C ALA A 234 30.09 -7.21 -16.21
N SER A 235 30.63 -8.38 -16.57
CA SER A 235 31.08 -8.67 -17.94
C SER A 235 29.93 -8.67 -18.95
N ALA A 236 28.74 -9.16 -18.57
CA ALA A 236 27.57 -9.11 -19.45
C ALA A 236 27.18 -7.67 -19.81
N LEU A 237 27.26 -6.74 -18.86
CA LEU A 237 26.97 -5.31 -19.08
C LEU A 237 28.00 -4.62 -19.99
N GLU A 238 29.27 -5.01 -19.94
CA GLU A 238 30.30 -4.47 -20.85
C GLU A 238 30.03 -4.83 -22.32
N THR A 239 29.36 -5.96 -22.57
CA THR A 239 29.03 -6.42 -23.93
C THR A 239 27.67 -5.95 -24.45
N ALA A 240 26.78 -5.52 -23.55
CA ALA A 240 25.48 -4.99 -23.89
C ALA A 240 25.58 -3.46 -23.94
N ASP A 241 25.63 -2.86 -25.14
CA ASP A 241 25.73 -1.41 -25.37
C ASP A 241 24.65 -0.58 -24.62
N GLY A 242 24.77 -0.39 -23.30
CA GLY A 242 23.84 0.35 -22.44
C GLY A 242 22.38 -0.13 -22.43
N ASN A 243 22.08 -1.28 -23.02
CA ASN A 243 20.72 -1.80 -23.10
C ASN A 243 20.37 -2.60 -21.84
N PRO A 244 19.18 -2.40 -21.24
CA PRO A 244 18.76 -3.15 -20.08
C PRO A 244 18.82 -4.65 -20.40
N LEU A 245 19.29 -5.46 -19.45
CA LEU A 245 19.15 -6.92 -19.54
C LEU A 245 17.66 -7.19 -19.79
N ALA A 246 17.36 -7.79 -20.96
CA ALA A 246 15.99 -7.96 -21.41
C ALA A 246 15.22 -8.79 -20.37
N GLY A 247 14.35 -8.13 -19.62
CA GLY A 247 13.30 -8.82 -18.86
C GLY A 247 12.35 -9.49 -19.84
N ASP A 248 11.64 -10.52 -19.38
CA ASP A 248 10.63 -11.18 -20.20
C ASP A 248 9.46 -10.19 -20.41
N PRO A 249 9.25 -9.68 -21.64
CA PRO A 249 8.22 -8.67 -21.90
C PRO A 249 6.79 -9.21 -21.74
N SER A 250 6.62 -10.53 -21.52
CA SER A 250 5.34 -11.14 -21.19
C SER A 250 4.92 -10.97 -19.72
N LEU A 251 5.84 -10.55 -18.84
CA LEU A 251 5.61 -10.34 -17.41
C LEU A 251 5.17 -8.88 -17.11
N VAL A 252 4.01 -8.49 -17.62
CA VAL A 252 3.35 -7.24 -17.18
C VAL A 252 2.75 -7.49 -15.78
N PRO A 253 3.07 -6.69 -14.76
CA PRO A 253 2.46 -6.90 -13.45
C PRO A 253 0.96 -6.67 -13.50
N PRO A 254 0.17 -7.48 -12.78
CA PRO A 254 -1.24 -7.19 -12.59
C PRO A 254 -1.42 -5.84 -11.88
N LEU A 255 -2.41 -5.08 -12.35
CA LEU A 255 -2.85 -3.85 -11.70
C LEU A 255 -3.50 -4.21 -10.36
N LEU A 256 -2.97 -3.66 -9.27
CA LEU A 256 -3.53 -3.84 -7.94
C LEU A 256 -4.67 -2.84 -7.67
N ALA A 257 -4.42 -1.55 -7.94
CA ALA A 257 -5.36 -0.47 -7.68
C ALA A 257 -5.09 0.76 -8.55
N GLY A 258 -6.11 1.59 -8.78
CA GLY A 258 -6.00 2.82 -9.56
C GLY A 258 -6.23 2.61 -11.06
N ARG A 259 -5.88 3.62 -11.87
CA ARG A 259 -5.96 3.54 -13.33
C ARG A 259 -4.95 4.49 -13.95
N GLU A 260 -4.12 3.95 -14.84
CA GLU A 260 -3.06 4.74 -15.49
C GLU A 260 -3.64 5.93 -16.25
N GLY A 261 -3.12 7.12 -15.97
CA GLY A 261 -3.50 8.38 -16.62
C GLY A 261 -4.80 9.01 -16.13
N ASP A 262 -5.54 8.36 -15.23
CA ASP A 262 -6.78 8.87 -14.66
C ASP A 262 -6.49 9.53 -13.30
N ASN A 263 -6.50 10.87 -13.29
CA ASN A 263 -6.23 11.70 -12.12
C ASN A 263 -7.49 12.02 -11.29
N SER A 264 -8.61 11.34 -11.54
CA SER A 264 -9.79 11.43 -10.68
C SER A 264 -9.56 10.77 -9.32
N ARG A 265 -10.47 10.98 -8.37
CA ARG A 265 -10.40 10.35 -7.04
C ARG A 265 -11.67 9.57 -6.73
N SER A 266 -11.50 8.33 -6.28
CA SER A 266 -12.59 7.53 -5.70
C SER A 266 -12.02 6.40 -4.86
N ASP A 267 -12.75 5.97 -3.82
CA ASP A 267 -12.44 4.77 -3.02
C ASP A 267 -12.91 3.47 -3.69
N GLY A 268 -13.70 3.57 -4.76
CA GLY A 268 -14.24 2.41 -5.48
C GLY A 268 -15.26 1.57 -4.70
N LEU A 269 -15.62 1.98 -3.48
CA LEU A 269 -16.75 1.47 -2.72
C LEU A 269 -18.04 2.08 -3.29
N VAL A 270 -18.95 1.25 -3.80
CA VAL A 270 -20.30 1.70 -4.19
C VAL A 270 -20.96 2.27 -2.92
N SER A 271 -21.47 3.49 -3.00
CA SER A 271 -22.13 4.20 -1.89
C SER A 271 -23.45 3.51 -1.50
N GLY A 272 -23.36 2.40 -0.78
CA GLY A 272 -24.49 1.64 -0.22
C GLY A 272 -24.67 1.77 1.30
N LEU A 273 -23.79 2.48 2.00
CA LEU A 273 -23.81 2.61 3.47
C LEU A 273 -24.03 4.05 3.97
N ARG A 274 -24.71 4.90 3.19
CA ARG A 274 -25.38 6.07 3.77
C ARG A 274 -26.77 5.63 4.20
N GLU A 275 -26.98 5.50 5.52
CA GLU A 275 -28.32 5.42 6.09
C GLU A 275 -29.19 6.48 5.42
N ALA A 276 -30.23 6.02 4.73
CA ALA A 276 -31.30 6.87 4.27
C ALA A 276 -31.95 7.50 5.52
N ALA A 277 -31.62 8.76 5.80
CA ALA A 277 -32.44 9.58 6.67
C ALA A 277 -33.87 9.55 6.10
N PRO A 278 -34.90 9.25 6.92
CA PRO A 278 -36.23 9.00 6.40
C PRO A 278 -36.84 10.29 5.84
N ALA A 279 -37.46 10.17 4.66
CA ALA A 279 -38.25 11.23 4.06
C ALA A 279 -39.68 11.27 4.64
N GLY A 280 -40.16 12.49 4.96
CA GLY A 280 -41.56 12.86 5.26
C GLY A 280 -41.80 13.24 6.73
N ALA A 281 -42.47 14.34 7.11
CA ALA A 281 -43.40 15.26 6.45
C ALA A 281 -43.44 16.61 7.23
N SER A 282 -43.42 17.76 6.54
CA SER A 282 -44.55 18.67 6.24
C SER A 282 -44.97 19.69 7.32
N ALA A 283 -44.78 20.99 7.03
CA ALA A 283 -45.76 22.11 7.09
C ALA A 283 -45.01 23.46 6.94
N ALA A 284 -45.41 24.50 6.19
CA ALA A 284 -46.53 24.72 5.27
C ALA A 284 -46.28 26.03 4.47
N SER A 285 -46.80 26.06 3.23
CA SER A 285 -47.50 27.19 2.54
C SER A 285 -46.72 28.50 2.23
N ALA A 286 -46.73 29.07 1.01
CA ALA A 286 -47.89 29.34 0.15
C ALA A 286 -47.52 29.64 -1.34
N VAL A 287 -48.29 29.06 -2.27
CA VAL A 287 -48.92 29.64 -3.51
C VAL A 287 -47.98 30.39 -4.50
N GLY A 288 -47.66 29.99 -5.75
CA GLY A 288 -48.44 29.43 -6.88
C GLY A 288 -48.96 30.54 -7.83
N PRO A 289 -49.16 30.36 -9.16
CA PRO A 289 -48.39 29.61 -10.16
C PRO A 289 -48.23 30.35 -11.55
N ALA A 290 -47.47 29.71 -12.46
CA ALA A 290 -47.61 29.70 -13.94
C ALA A 290 -47.39 30.97 -14.80
N THR A 291 -46.51 30.87 -15.80
CA THR A 291 -46.87 30.73 -17.24
C THR A 291 -45.63 30.64 -18.13
N ALA A 292 -45.73 29.81 -19.17
CA ALA A 292 -44.75 29.64 -20.23
C ALA A 292 -44.94 30.70 -21.32
N SER A 293 -43.85 31.14 -21.97
CA SER A 293 -43.86 31.45 -23.41
C SER A 293 -42.43 31.60 -23.95
N ALA A 294 -42.20 30.95 -25.09
CA ALA A 294 -41.06 31.09 -25.97
C ALA A 294 -41.00 32.48 -26.62
N ALA A 295 -39.79 32.91 -27.03
CA ALA A 295 -39.51 33.47 -28.36
C ALA A 295 -38.02 33.80 -28.52
N ALA A 296 -37.50 33.45 -29.70
CA ALA A 296 -36.16 33.69 -30.19
C ALA A 296 -35.93 35.16 -30.61
N ALA A 297 -34.67 35.60 -30.66
CA ALA A 297 -34.14 36.39 -31.78
C ALA A 297 -32.60 36.52 -31.72
N SER A 298 -31.98 36.18 -32.83
CA SER A 298 -30.63 36.50 -33.28
C SER A 298 -30.36 38.01 -33.31
N PHE A 299 -29.12 38.42 -33.02
CA PHE A 299 -28.50 39.56 -33.72
C PHE A 299 -26.98 39.40 -33.85
N VAL A 300 -26.53 39.47 -35.10
CA VAL A 300 -25.15 39.55 -35.57
C VAL A 300 -24.73 41.02 -35.62
N SER A 301 -23.52 41.35 -35.17
CA SER A 301 -22.73 42.43 -35.80
C SER A 301 -21.24 42.21 -35.53
N GLY A 302 -20.43 42.20 -36.59
CA GLY A 302 -18.98 42.12 -36.52
C GLY A 302 -18.30 43.47 -36.77
N ARG A 303 -17.01 43.55 -36.45
CA ARG A 303 -16.04 44.42 -37.14
C ARG A 303 -14.60 43.93 -36.94
N ARG A 304 -13.90 43.79 -38.07
CA ARG A 304 -12.42 43.71 -38.27
C ARG A 304 -11.80 45.11 -37.99
N SER A 305 -10.49 45.40 -37.95
CA SER A 305 -9.19 44.85 -38.39
C SER A 305 -8.08 45.68 -37.69
N HIS A 306 -6.88 45.14 -37.39
CA HIS A 306 -5.56 45.34 -38.05
C HIS A 306 -4.50 45.09 -36.94
N GLY A 307 -3.30 44.49 -37.07
CA GLY A 307 -2.48 44.04 -38.20
C GLY A 307 -1.05 44.58 -38.08
N SER A 308 -0.07 43.76 -37.65
CA SER A 308 1.40 43.79 -37.95
C SER A 308 2.07 42.65 -37.14
N ALA A 309 2.55 41.49 -37.64
CA ALA A 309 3.59 41.15 -38.66
C ALA A 309 4.98 41.72 -38.30
N ALA A 310 6.13 41.00 -38.30
CA ALA A 310 6.64 39.74 -38.87
C ALA A 310 7.89 39.26 -38.03
N SER A 311 8.58 38.11 -38.17
CA SER A 311 8.78 37.08 -39.22
C SER A 311 9.32 35.75 -38.59
N ALA A 312 8.74 34.57 -38.86
CA ALA A 312 9.17 33.48 -39.78
C ALA A 312 10.46 32.69 -39.36
N ALA A 313 10.40 31.46 -38.80
CA ALA A 313 10.15 30.10 -39.39
C ALA A 313 11.45 29.39 -39.84
N PRO A 314 11.56 28.04 -39.98
CA PRO A 314 10.56 26.93 -39.87
C PRO A 314 10.98 25.89 -38.78
N GLY A 315 10.29 24.80 -38.40
CA GLY A 315 9.22 24.00 -38.97
C GLY A 315 9.65 22.52 -39.07
N GLU A 316 9.51 21.74 -37.99
CA GLU A 316 9.44 20.27 -38.03
C GLU A 316 8.30 19.81 -37.08
N GLY A 317 7.41 18.96 -37.59
CA GLY A 317 6.13 18.60 -36.96
C GLY A 317 6.26 17.60 -35.81
N PRO A 318 5.18 17.37 -35.04
CA PRO A 318 5.19 16.34 -34.00
C PRO A 318 5.09 14.96 -34.68
N GLY A 319 6.24 14.32 -34.85
CA GLY A 319 6.32 12.91 -35.20
C GLY A 319 5.73 12.06 -34.08
N GLY A 320 4.49 11.65 -34.22
CA GLY A 320 3.87 10.65 -33.38
C GLY A 320 4.58 9.31 -33.52
N ARG A 321 5.27 8.88 -32.46
CA ARG A 321 5.55 7.47 -32.14
C ARG A 321 5.64 7.34 -30.63
N ASN A 322 4.62 6.72 -30.05
CA ASN A 322 4.66 5.85 -28.85
C ASN A 322 3.24 5.41 -28.39
N SER A 323 2.22 5.45 -29.27
CA SER A 323 0.86 5.03 -28.94
C SER A 323 0.62 3.50 -28.96
N ALA A 324 1.68 2.69 -29.06
CA ALA A 324 1.56 1.22 -29.05
C ALA A 324 1.88 0.60 -27.68
N ALA A 325 2.69 1.25 -26.85
CA ALA A 325 3.05 0.75 -25.52
C ALA A 325 2.01 1.13 -24.43
N ASP A 326 1.34 2.27 -24.59
CA ASP A 326 0.31 2.73 -23.65
C ASP A 326 -1.02 1.96 -23.78
N ALA A 327 -1.31 1.39 -24.97
CA ALA A 327 -2.51 0.60 -25.20
C ALA A 327 -2.44 -0.81 -24.60
N ALA A 328 -1.23 -1.34 -24.37
CA ALA A 328 -1.03 -2.67 -23.79
C ALA A 328 -1.11 -2.68 -22.24
N ARG A 329 -1.02 -1.51 -21.59
CA ARG A 329 -1.12 -1.36 -20.13
C ARG A 329 -2.56 -1.19 -19.61
N ALA A 330 -3.54 -1.09 -20.51
CA ALA A 330 -4.91 -0.73 -20.18
C ALA A 330 -5.85 -1.91 -19.86
N GLY A 331 -5.35 -3.15 -19.77
CA GLY A 331 -6.19 -4.33 -19.56
C GLY A 331 -5.65 -5.27 -18.48
N GLY A 332 -6.34 -5.33 -17.33
CA GLY A 332 -6.15 -6.41 -16.36
C GLY A 332 -6.32 -6.01 -14.89
N GLY A 333 -7.55 -6.14 -14.36
CA GLY A 333 -7.74 -6.89 -13.11
C GLY A 333 -7.51 -6.25 -11.74
N GLY A 334 -7.66 -4.94 -11.56
CA GLY A 334 -7.82 -4.37 -10.20
C GLY A 334 -9.25 -4.63 -9.67
N VAL A 335 -9.40 -5.24 -8.50
CA VAL A 335 -10.72 -5.45 -7.85
C VAL A 335 -11.43 -4.11 -7.56
N SER A 336 -10.68 -3.01 -7.53
CA SER A 336 -11.12 -1.70 -7.13
C SER A 336 -11.31 -0.74 -8.31
N SER A 337 -12.50 -0.14 -8.41
CA SER A 337 -12.76 1.02 -9.25
C SER A 337 -12.15 2.31 -8.69
N ALA A 338 -11.35 2.22 -7.62
CA ALA A 338 -10.67 3.34 -7.02
C ALA A 338 -9.79 4.09 -8.01
N ARG A 339 -9.64 5.38 -7.75
CA ARG A 339 -8.83 6.31 -8.51
C ARG A 339 -7.94 7.12 -7.57
N PHE A 340 -6.72 7.36 -8.02
CA PHE A 340 -5.73 8.15 -7.30
C PHE A 340 -5.46 9.43 -8.08
N SER A 341 -5.46 10.57 -7.40
CA SER A 341 -5.22 11.87 -8.05
C SER A 341 -3.76 12.03 -8.46
N LEU A 342 -2.86 11.91 -7.48
CA LEU A 342 -1.41 11.96 -7.68
C LEU A 342 -0.73 11.28 -6.49
N ILE A 343 -0.26 10.05 -6.67
CA ILE A 343 0.51 9.31 -5.66
C ILE A 343 1.86 10.01 -5.46
N THR A 344 2.20 10.35 -4.20
CA THR A 344 3.48 10.98 -3.84
C THR A 344 4.40 10.06 -3.04
N TYR A 345 3.86 9.10 -2.30
CA TYR A 345 4.62 8.12 -1.51
C TYR A 345 3.78 6.86 -1.30
N MET A 346 4.44 5.70 -1.14
CA MET A 346 3.82 4.50 -0.57
C MET A 346 4.72 3.87 0.48
N LEU A 347 4.12 3.33 1.52
CA LEU A 347 4.79 2.59 2.58
C LEU A 347 4.02 1.28 2.79
N LEU A 348 4.73 0.17 3.01
CA LEU A 348 4.11 -1.12 3.27
C LEU A 348 4.15 -1.44 4.78
N ASP A 349 3.06 -1.99 5.30
CA ASP A 349 3.04 -2.56 6.65
C ASP A 349 3.28 -4.08 6.65
N SER A 350 3.48 -4.64 7.83
CA SER A 350 3.70 -6.08 8.06
C SER A 350 2.52 -6.98 7.63
N LEU A 351 1.34 -6.41 7.40
CA LEU A 351 0.15 -7.13 6.95
C LEU A 351 -0.02 -7.07 5.42
N GLY A 352 0.98 -6.53 4.70
CA GLY A 352 0.94 -6.39 3.25
C GLY A 352 0.03 -5.27 2.77
N ARG A 353 -0.39 -4.35 3.66
CA ARG A 353 -1.20 -3.19 3.29
C ARG A 353 -0.29 -2.03 2.89
N LEU A 354 -0.58 -1.42 1.75
CA LEU A 354 0.10 -0.22 1.30
C LEU A 354 -0.61 1.02 1.83
N ILE A 355 0.12 1.84 2.56
CA ILE A 355 -0.29 3.18 2.94
C ILE A 355 0.23 4.12 1.88
N VAL A 356 -0.67 4.83 1.23
CA VAL A 356 -0.37 5.71 0.10
C VAL A 356 -0.69 7.12 0.50
N VAL A 357 0.24 8.04 0.29
CA VAL A 357 -0.08 9.47 0.27
C VAL A 357 -0.33 9.87 -1.17
N GLU A 358 -1.49 10.46 -1.40
CA GLU A 358 -1.79 11.15 -2.65
C GLU A 358 -2.07 12.62 -2.38
N ARG A 359 -2.09 13.43 -3.44
CA ARG A 359 -2.59 14.81 -3.39
C ARG A 359 -3.43 15.13 -4.60
N ASP A 360 -4.35 16.08 -4.46
CA ASP A 360 -4.97 16.67 -5.65
C ASP A 360 -3.95 17.60 -6.32
N PRO A 361 -3.82 17.63 -7.66
CA PRO A 361 -3.05 18.66 -8.34
C PRO A 361 -3.50 20.10 -8.03
N HIS A 362 -4.78 20.30 -7.69
CA HIS A 362 -5.40 21.58 -7.37
C HIS A 362 -5.46 21.90 -5.88
N ASP A 363 -5.17 20.93 -5.02
CA ASP A 363 -5.12 21.05 -3.56
C ASP A 363 -3.66 20.99 -3.09
N VAL A 364 -3.39 21.62 -1.95
CA VAL A 364 -2.07 21.61 -1.30
C VAL A 364 -1.99 20.60 -0.17
N GLU A 365 -3.12 20.04 0.27
CA GLU A 365 -3.17 19.09 1.38
C GLU A 365 -3.05 17.62 0.91
N PRO A 366 -2.32 16.77 1.65
CA PRO A 366 -2.20 15.35 1.36
C PRO A 366 -3.46 14.58 1.79
N TYR A 367 -3.71 13.46 1.10
CA TYR A 367 -4.73 12.47 1.44
C TYR A 367 -4.04 11.15 1.72
N LEU A 368 -4.43 10.51 2.82
CA LEU A 368 -3.89 9.22 3.20
C LEU A 368 -4.88 8.12 2.80
N ARG A 369 -4.42 7.18 1.97
CA ARG A 369 -5.20 6.04 1.49
C ARG A 369 -4.56 4.74 1.99
N MET A 370 -5.37 3.74 2.29
CA MET A 370 -4.93 2.36 2.49
C MET A 370 -5.29 1.56 1.26
N VAL A 371 -4.35 0.78 0.74
CA VAL A 371 -4.57 -0.21 -0.32
C VAL A 371 -4.30 -1.58 0.27
N TRP A 372 -5.32 -2.42 0.29
CA TRP A 372 -5.26 -3.76 0.84
C TRP A 372 -4.61 -4.74 -0.17
N PRO A 373 -4.07 -5.89 0.26
CA PRO A 373 -3.50 -6.90 -0.64
C PRO A 373 -4.42 -7.36 -1.77
N CYS A 374 -5.74 -7.24 -1.54
CA CYS A 374 -6.79 -7.56 -2.51
C CYS A 374 -7.11 -6.43 -3.51
N GLY A 375 -6.46 -5.28 -3.40
CA GLY A 375 -6.67 -4.11 -4.25
C GLY A 375 -7.76 -3.14 -3.77
N LEU A 376 -8.49 -3.46 -2.70
CA LEU A 376 -9.44 -2.52 -2.08
C LEU A 376 -8.70 -1.25 -1.64
N VAL A 377 -9.30 -0.09 -1.89
CA VAL A 377 -8.75 1.19 -1.44
C VAL A 377 -9.72 1.86 -0.48
N THR A 378 -9.22 2.38 0.63
CA THR A 378 -10.01 3.12 1.61
C THR A 378 -9.31 4.40 2.01
N THR A 379 -10.04 5.50 2.14
CA THR A 379 -9.53 6.73 2.71
C THR A 379 -9.29 6.57 4.21
N LEU A 380 -8.05 6.77 4.67
CA LEU A 380 -7.67 6.71 6.08
C LEU A 380 -7.82 8.06 6.76
N ALA A 381 -7.40 9.14 6.10
CA ALA A 381 -7.50 10.48 6.64
C ALA A 381 -7.36 11.57 5.57
N THR A 382 -8.00 12.72 5.79
CA THR A 382 -8.11 13.79 4.78
C THR A 382 -7.83 15.21 5.27
N ASP A 383 -7.61 15.48 6.55
CA ASP A 383 -7.56 16.85 7.08
C ASP A 383 -6.15 17.19 7.61
N PHE A 384 -5.18 17.23 6.71
CA PHE A 384 -3.78 17.45 7.07
C PHE A 384 -3.43 18.94 7.05
N ALA A 385 -2.88 19.45 8.15
CA ALA A 385 -2.31 20.79 8.27
C ALA A 385 -0.88 20.86 7.68
N LEU A 386 -0.68 20.23 6.53
CA LEU A 386 0.57 20.18 5.77
C LEU A 386 0.30 20.72 4.37
N SER A 387 1.20 21.54 3.85
CA SER A 387 1.14 22.07 2.49
C SER A 387 2.42 21.74 1.75
N GLY A 388 2.31 21.15 0.57
CA GLY A 388 3.49 20.80 -0.24
C GLY A 388 3.13 20.12 -1.55
N SER A 389 4.11 20.01 -2.45
CA SER A 389 3.95 19.30 -3.73
C SER A 389 4.32 17.82 -3.65
N GLU A 390 5.05 17.43 -2.62
CA GLU A 390 5.53 16.07 -2.39
C GLU A 390 5.47 15.77 -0.89
N PHE A 391 5.15 14.53 -0.56
CA PHE A 391 4.99 14.09 0.82
C PHE A 391 5.76 12.80 1.07
N GLY A 392 6.12 12.57 2.33
CA GLY A 392 6.78 11.37 2.81
C GLY A 392 6.05 10.72 3.96
N LEU A 393 6.26 9.41 4.09
CA LEU A 393 5.74 8.58 5.18
C LEU A 393 6.89 7.90 5.92
N ALA A 394 6.73 7.75 7.23
CA ALA A 394 7.55 6.84 8.04
C ALA A 394 6.74 6.23 9.18
N LEU A 395 6.99 4.95 9.47
CA LEU A 395 6.46 4.29 10.66
C LEU A 395 7.34 4.63 11.85
N LEU A 396 6.72 5.15 12.91
CA LEU A 396 7.33 5.44 14.20
C LEU A 396 6.95 4.35 15.23
N PRO A 397 7.64 4.29 16.39
CA PRO A 397 7.27 3.41 17.49
C PRO A 397 5.80 3.53 17.89
N GLY A 398 5.24 2.46 18.44
CA GLY A 398 3.86 2.47 18.95
C GLY A 398 2.77 2.50 17.85
N GLY A 399 3.14 2.23 16.59
CA GLY A 399 2.20 2.21 15.45
C GLY A 399 1.80 3.59 14.95
N TRP A 400 2.56 4.62 15.32
CA TRP A 400 2.38 5.97 14.81
C TRP A 400 2.92 6.08 13.38
N LEU A 401 2.18 6.77 12.53
CA LEU A 401 2.58 7.09 11.16
C LEU A 401 2.92 8.59 11.09
N ALA A 402 4.15 8.90 10.72
CA ALA A 402 4.57 10.26 10.42
C ALA A 402 4.30 10.59 8.96
N VAL A 403 3.59 11.69 8.72
CA VAL A 403 3.38 12.30 7.40
C VAL A 403 4.10 13.64 7.40
N HIS A 404 4.92 13.91 6.37
CA HIS A 404 5.61 15.19 6.23
C HIS A 404 5.56 15.69 4.79
N ALA A 405 5.60 17.00 4.60
CA ALA A 405 5.84 17.60 3.29
C ALA A 405 7.35 17.64 2.99
N TRP A 406 7.72 17.48 1.73
CA TRP A 406 9.10 17.70 1.27
C TRP A 406 9.51 19.16 1.51
N SER A 407 10.70 19.37 2.08
CA SER A 407 11.15 20.69 2.54
C SER A 407 10.27 21.33 3.63
N GLY A 408 9.30 20.61 4.20
CA GLY A 408 8.42 21.16 5.23
C GLY A 408 9.09 21.22 6.60
N SER A 409 8.70 22.20 7.41
CA SER A 409 9.12 22.36 8.82
C SER A 409 8.19 21.67 9.83
N LYS A 410 7.21 20.93 9.34
CA LYS A 410 6.19 20.25 10.16
C LYS A 410 6.06 18.80 9.73
N MET A 411 5.74 17.95 10.69
CA MET A 411 5.17 16.63 10.44
C MET A 411 3.85 16.49 11.19
N GLN A 412 2.96 15.66 10.68
CA GLN A 412 1.76 15.24 11.37
C GLN A 412 1.83 13.77 11.68
N LEU A 413 1.55 13.43 12.94
CA LEU A 413 1.52 12.06 13.43
C LEU A 413 0.09 11.57 13.47
N VAL A 414 -0.15 10.43 12.82
CA VAL A 414 -1.43 9.74 12.74
C VAL A 414 -1.28 8.41 13.45
N ARG A 415 -2.15 8.13 14.42
CA ARG A 415 -2.24 6.81 15.04
C ARG A 415 -3.38 6.05 14.36
N LEU A 416 -3.07 4.90 13.80
CA LEU A 416 -4.04 4.03 13.13
C LEU A 416 -4.28 2.82 14.03
N GLU A 417 -5.54 2.51 14.34
CA GLU A 417 -5.92 1.37 15.18
C GLU A 417 -6.51 0.25 14.30
N PRO A 418 -6.08 -1.03 14.46
CA PRO A 418 -5.00 -1.48 15.34
C PRO A 418 -3.61 -1.07 14.79
N GLY A 419 -2.70 -0.71 15.69
CA GLY A 419 -1.37 -0.15 15.41
C GLY A 419 -0.62 -0.78 14.24
N LEU A 420 -0.07 0.05 13.35
CA LEU A 420 0.74 -0.38 12.22
C LEU A 420 2.08 -0.97 12.68
N GLN A 421 2.52 -2.05 12.05
CA GLN A 421 3.86 -2.61 12.26
C GLN A 421 4.64 -2.62 10.94
N PRO A 422 5.95 -2.33 10.95
CA PRO A 422 6.76 -2.34 9.73
C PRO A 422 6.93 -3.76 9.18
N SER A 423 6.92 -3.91 7.86
CA SER A 423 7.39 -5.14 7.21
C SER A 423 8.92 -5.19 7.29
N LEU A 424 9.48 -6.22 7.93
CA LEU A 424 10.93 -6.41 8.07
C LEU A 424 11.35 -7.76 7.47
N PRO A 425 12.55 -7.85 6.88
CA PRO A 425 13.10 -9.13 6.43
C PRO A 425 13.32 -10.07 7.62
N ALA A 426 13.06 -11.37 7.43
CA ALA A 426 13.41 -12.38 8.42
C ALA A 426 14.94 -12.38 8.61
N THR A 427 15.40 -12.32 9.87
CA THR A 427 16.84 -12.35 10.16
C THR A 427 17.44 -13.63 9.61
N ALA A 428 18.53 -13.50 8.84
CA ALA A 428 19.28 -14.65 8.35
C ALA A 428 19.77 -15.52 9.53
N PRO A 429 19.85 -16.85 9.39
CA PRO A 429 20.36 -17.71 10.45
C PRO A 429 21.88 -17.52 10.55
N GLY A 430 22.33 -16.57 11.38
CA GLY A 430 23.76 -16.39 11.63
C GLY A 430 24.15 -15.01 12.15
N THR A 431 23.89 -14.76 13.43
CA THR A 431 24.79 -14.14 14.43
C THR A 431 23.93 -13.71 15.62
N GLY A 432 24.28 -14.22 16.79
CA GLY A 432 23.41 -14.19 17.96
C GLY A 432 23.33 -12.80 18.61
N CYS A 433 22.10 -12.36 18.86
CA CYS A 433 21.71 -11.68 20.08
C CYS A 433 20.33 -12.20 20.47
N SER A 434 20.28 -12.98 21.55
CA SER A 434 19.06 -13.51 22.16
C SER A 434 18.56 -12.54 23.22
N GLY A 435 17.26 -12.20 23.21
CA GLY A 435 16.62 -11.60 24.38
C GLY A 435 15.41 -10.70 24.13
N ALA A 436 14.22 -11.33 24.13
CA ALA A 436 12.93 -10.84 24.68
C ALA A 436 12.30 -9.55 24.10
N LEU A 437 11.03 -9.46 23.71
CA LEU A 437 9.81 -10.08 24.25
C LEU A 437 8.77 -10.29 23.13
N ALA A 438 8.52 -11.53 22.75
CA ALA A 438 7.25 -11.96 22.20
C ALA A 438 6.59 -12.85 23.27
N ASN A 439 5.55 -12.34 23.94
CA ASN A 439 4.70 -13.15 24.79
C ASN A 439 3.27 -12.64 24.65
N GLY A 440 2.39 -13.48 24.09
CA GLY A 440 0.97 -13.19 24.01
C GLY A 440 0.13 -14.02 23.05
N GLY A 441 0.29 -15.35 23.01
CA GLY A 441 -0.84 -16.26 22.72
C GLY A 441 -1.25 -16.48 21.26
N ALA A 442 -0.68 -17.51 20.64
CA ALA A 442 -1.16 -18.15 19.41
C ALA A 442 -2.55 -18.77 19.58
N PHE A 443 -3.37 -18.77 18.51
CA PHE A 443 -4.11 -19.94 18.00
C PHE A 443 -4.72 -19.62 16.61
N GLY A 444 -4.23 -20.29 15.56
CA GLY A 444 -5.05 -20.69 14.41
C GLY A 444 -4.93 -19.92 13.08
N ALA A 445 -3.77 -19.97 12.41
CA ALA A 445 -3.66 -19.78 10.96
C ALA A 445 -2.79 -20.88 10.32
N ALA A 446 -3.14 -22.15 10.59
CA ALA A 446 -2.65 -23.29 9.84
C ALA A 446 -3.83 -23.89 9.07
N ALA A 447 -4.19 -23.24 7.95
CA ALA A 447 -5.07 -23.81 6.94
C ALA A 447 -4.76 -23.26 5.55
N ALA A 448 -3.48 -23.11 5.24
CA ALA A 448 -2.94 -23.12 3.88
C ALA A 448 -1.49 -23.66 3.87
N ALA A 449 -1.12 -24.47 4.88
CA ALA A 449 0.06 -25.30 4.76
C ALA A 449 -0.27 -26.35 3.70
N GLY A 450 0.43 -26.27 2.57
CA GLY A 450 0.38 -27.28 1.53
C GLY A 450 0.47 -28.67 2.15
N LEU A 451 -0.36 -29.59 1.67
CA LEU A 451 -0.10 -31.00 1.84
C LEU A 451 1.35 -31.26 1.42
N PRO A 452 2.22 -31.80 2.28
CA PRO A 452 3.58 -32.07 1.87
C PRO A 452 3.58 -33.18 0.81
N GLY A 453 4.16 -32.91 -0.36
CA GLY A 453 4.77 -33.95 -1.20
C GLY A 453 3.91 -34.60 -2.29
N LEU A 454 3.09 -33.85 -3.03
CA LEU A 454 2.62 -34.29 -4.35
C LEU A 454 3.28 -33.42 -5.44
N PRO A 455 4.23 -33.95 -6.24
CA PRO A 455 4.87 -33.18 -7.29
C PRO A 455 3.84 -32.72 -8.34
N GLY A 456 3.84 -31.42 -8.66
CA GLY A 456 2.97 -30.81 -9.69
C GLY A 456 1.76 -30.01 -9.17
N LEU A 457 1.64 -29.77 -7.86
CA LEU A 457 0.59 -28.91 -7.26
C LEU A 457 1.12 -27.58 -6.70
N ASP A 458 2.42 -27.36 -6.72
CA ASP A 458 3.04 -26.08 -6.35
C ASP A 458 2.63 -25.02 -7.37
N GLY A 459 1.87 -24.01 -6.94
CA GLY A 459 1.39 -22.93 -7.82
C GLY A 459 -0.07 -23.04 -8.29
N LEU A 460 -0.81 -24.12 -7.98
CA LEU A 460 -2.20 -24.28 -8.43
C LEU A 460 -3.12 -23.10 -8.02
N ALA A 461 -2.92 -22.54 -6.82
CA ALA A 461 -3.68 -21.37 -6.39
C ALA A 461 -3.36 -20.11 -7.21
N ALA A 462 -2.12 -19.96 -7.68
CA ALA A 462 -1.69 -18.88 -8.57
C ALA A 462 -2.25 -19.10 -9.99
N ASP A 463 -2.20 -20.33 -10.50
CA ASP A 463 -2.76 -20.69 -11.82
C ASP A 463 -4.28 -20.44 -11.87
N LEU A 464 -5.01 -20.83 -10.81
CA LEU A 464 -6.44 -20.54 -10.68
C LEU A 464 -6.71 -19.03 -10.49
N GLY A 465 -5.79 -18.31 -9.86
CA GLY A 465 -5.84 -16.84 -9.77
C GLY A 465 -5.73 -16.17 -11.15
N ALA A 466 -4.77 -16.62 -11.97
CA ALA A 466 -4.58 -16.10 -13.32
C ALA A 466 -5.82 -16.32 -14.22
N LEU A 467 -6.58 -17.40 -14.02
CA LEU A 467 -7.86 -17.63 -14.70
C LEU A 467 -8.95 -16.61 -14.34
N LEU A 468 -8.90 -16.02 -13.13
CA LEU A 468 -9.82 -14.96 -12.72
C LEU A 468 -9.43 -13.60 -13.32
N ASP A 469 -8.13 -13.30 -13.36
CA ASP A 469 -7.63 -11.97 -13.73
C ASP A 469 -7.75 -11.68 -15.24
N GLY A 470 -7.91 -12.72 -16.08
CA GLY A 470 -8.07 -12.60 -17.53
C GLY A 470 -9.42 -12.10 -18.06
N GLY A 471 -10.37 -11.68 -17.21
CA GLY A 471 -11.79 -11.48 -17.60
C GLY A 471 -12.48 -10.16 -17.25
N CYS A 472 -11.80 -9.14 -16.73
CA CYS A 472 -12.45 -7.87 -16.35
C CYS A 472 -11.98 -6.69 -17.21
N SER A 473 -12.69 -6.38 -18.30
CA SER A 473 -12.56 -5.10 -19.02
C SER A 473 -13.77 -4.19 -18.73
N GLY A 474 -13.54 -3.14 -17.95
CA GLY A 474 -14.52 -2.08 -17.70
C GLY A 474 -14.59 -1.07 -18.83
N SER A 475 -15.42 -1.35 -19.84
CA SER A 475 -16.03 -0.39 -20.77
C SER A 475 -16.96 -1.19 -21.68
N GLY A 476 -18.12 -0.66 -22.06
CA GLY A 476 -19.20 -1.33 -22.79
C GLY A 476 -18.89 -1.85 -24.21
N GLU A 477 -17.74 -2.47 -24.42
CA GLU A 477 -17.45 -3.33 -25.56
C GLU A 477 -17.65 -4.79 -25.17
N VAL A 478 -18.56 -5.45 -25.88
CA VAL A 478 -18.86 -6.87 -25.72
C VAL A 478 -17.64 -7.70 -26.14
N GLY A 479 -17.08 -8.45 -25.18
CA GLY A 479 -16.45 -9.74 -25.46
C GLY A 479 -14.93 -9.81 -25.47
N LYS A 480 -14.31 -9.86 -24.28
CA LYS A 480 -13.27 -10.86 -24.00
C LYS A 480 -13.53 -11.50 -22.65
N SER A 481 -14.27 -12.61 -22.70
CA SER A 481 -14.51 -13.50 -21.57
C SER A 481 -13.19 -14.06 -21.05
N ALA A 482 -13.06 -14.30 -19.73
CA ALA A 482 -11.93 -15.04 -19.18
C ALA A 482 -11.75 -16.35 -19.96
N VAL A 483 -10.50 -16.78 -20.19
CA VAL A 483 -10.22 -17.94 -21.04
C VAL A 483 -10.95 -19.17 -20.51
N GLY A 484 -11.96 -19.63 -21.24
CA GLY A 484 -12.78 -20.80 -20.87
C GLY A 484 -13.94 -20.53 -19.93
N ALA A 485 -14.25 -19.28 -19.59
CA ALA A 485 -15.43 -18.94 -18.78
C ALA A 485 -16.74 -19.28 -19.50
N ASP A 486 -17.65 -19.90 -18.75
CA ASP A 486 -18.91 -20.48 -19.23
C ASP A 486 -20.13 -19.98 -18.44
N VAL A 487 -19.92 -19.03 -17.52
CA VAL A 487 -20.98 -18.33 -16.80
C VAL A 487 -20.54 -16.92 -16.38
N GLU A 488 -21.45 -15.96 -16.46
CA GLU A 488 -21.31 -14.63 -15.88
C GLU A 488 -22.14 -14.52 -14.60
N VAL A 489 -21.54 -13.98 -13.54
CA VAL A 489 -22.26 -13.63 -12.31
C VAL A 489 -22.38 -12.12 -12.22
N VAL A 490 -23.61 -11.60 -12.23
CA VAL A 490 -23.91 -10.16 -12.14
C VAL A 490 -24.21 -9.80 -10.69
N VAL A 491 -23.47 -8.85 -10.13
CA VAL A 491 -23.57 -8.39 -8.75
C VAL A 491 -23.66 -6.88 -8.75
N GLY A 492 -24.82 -6.33 -8.39
CA GLY A 492 -25.09 -4.90 -8.53
C GLY A 492 -24.88 -4.43 -9.96
N ASP A 493 -23.91 -3.53 -10.15
CA ASP A 493 -23.52 -2.94 -11.44
C ASP A 493 -22.31 -3.63 -12.11
N ARG A 494 -21.80 -4.73 -11.53
CA ARG A 494 -20.61 -5.44 -12.02
C ARG A 494 -20.93 -6.85 -12.50
N SER A 495 -20.26 -7.27 -13.57
CA SER A 495 -20.31 -8.65 -14.09
C SER A 495 -18.98 -9.36 -13.91
N PHE A 496 -19.03 -10.62 -13.51
CA PHE A 496 -17.85 -11.46 -13.24
C PHE A 496 -17.90 -12.71 -14.14
N SER A 497 -16.98 -12.80 -15.11
CA SER A 497 -16.77 -14.02 -15.91
C SER A 497 -16.16 -15.13 -15.06
N CYS A 498 -16.83 -16.28 -14.96
CA CYS A 498 -16.49 -17.37 -14.05
C CYS A 498 -16.56 -18.74 -14.74
N HIS A 499 -16.11 -19.79 -14.03
CA HIS A 499 -16.15 -21.18 -14.49
C HIS A 499 -17.14 -21.99 -13.64
N ARG A 500 -18.20 -22.53 -14.25
CA ARG A 500 -19.24 -23.33 -13.58
C ARG A 500 -18.66 -24.54 -12.87
N ALA A 501 -17.65 -25.18 -13.47
CA ALA A 501 -16.96 -26.32 -12.88
C ALA A 501 -16.29 -25.97 -11.55
N ILE A 502 -15.59 -24.83 -11.48
CA ILE A 502 -14.90 -24.37 -10.27
C ILE A 502 -15.92 -23.92 -9.23
N LEU A 503 -16.86 -23.05 -9.62
CA LEU A 503 -17.93 -22.56 -8.74
C LEU A 503 -18.72 -23.73 -8.15
N GLY A 504 -19.17 -24.69 -8.96
CA GLY A 504 -19.91 -25.87 -8.50
C GLY A 504 -19.08 -26.85 -7.67
N ALA A 505 -17.77 -26.95 -7.90
CA ALA A 505 -16.89 -27.79 -7.09
C ALA A 505 -16.63 -27.19 -5.69
N ARG A 506 -16.68 -25.86 -5.55
CA ARG A 506 -16.17 -25.14 -4.37
C ARG A 506 -17.24 -24.33 -3.62
N CYS A 507 -18.42 -24.15 -4.19
CA CYS A 507 -19.53 -23.41 -3.61
C CYS A 507 -20.83 -24.21 -3.75
N GLU A 508 -21.43 -24.58 -2.61
CA GLU A 508 -22.63 -25.42 -2.56
C GLU A 508 -23.86 -24.71 -3.16
N TYR A 509 -23.96 -23.37 -3.00
CA TYR A 509 -25.01 -22.58 -3.64
C TYR A 509 -24.96 -22.74 -5.17
N PHE A 510 -23.79 -22.51 -5.78
CA PHE A 510 -23.61 -22.63 -7.23
C PHE A 510 -23.74 -24.08 -7.70
N ARG A 511 -23.28 -25.06 -6.91
CA ARG A 511 -23.49 -26.49 -7.20
C ARG A 511 -24.97 -26.80 -7.36
N ARG A 512 -25.79 -26.39 -6.38
CA ARG A 512 -27.23 -26.59 -6.42
C ARG A 512 -27.85 -25.85 -7.59
N LEU A 513 -27.47 -24.59 -7.79
CA LEU A 513 -27.97 -23.78 -8.91
C LEU A 513 -27.76 -24.49 -10.26
N PHE A 514 -26.55 -24.97 -10.53
CA PHE A 514 -26.19 -25.60 -11.81
C PHE A 514 -26.71 -27.03 -11.99
N GLN A 515 -26.96 -27.77 -10.91
CA GLN A 515 -27.44 -29.16 -10.98
C GLN A 515 -28.97 -29.27 -11.00
N SER A 516 -29.69 -28.21 -10.67
CA SER A 516 -31.10 -28.31 -10.27
C SER A 516 -32.11 -28.60 -11.40
N GLY A 517 -31.71 -28.64 -12.68
CA GLY A 517 -32.65 -28.88 -13.79
C GLY A 517 -33.72 -27.79 -13.99
N PHE A 518 -33.64 -26.68 -13.25
CA PHE A 518 -34.49 -25.49 -13.44
C PHE A 518 -33.96 -24.61 -14.58
N ALA A 519 -34.76 -23.63 -15.04
CA ALA A 519 -34.42 -22.74 -16.14
C ALA A 519 -33.07 -21.99 -15.98
N ASP A 520 -32.61 -21.77 -14.73
CA ASP A 520 -31.32 -21.14 -14.43
C ASP A 520 -30.12 -22.08 -14.64
N SER A 521 -30.33 -23.40 -14.68
CA SER A 521 -29.26 -24.38 -14.86
C SER A 521 -28.62 -24.34 -16.24
N SER A 522 -29.28 -23.77 -17.26
CA SER A 522 -28.72 -23.57 -18.60
C SER A 522 -28.40 -22.11 -18.92
N ARG A 523 -28.61 -21.18 -17.98
CA ARG A 523 -28.31 -19.77 -18.20
C ARG A 523 -26.80 -19.53 -18.16
N SER A 524 -26.33 -18.70 -19.10
CA SER A 524 -24.97 -18.16 -19.12
C SER A 524 -24.80 -16.99 -18.14
N GLU A 525 -25.86 -16.56 -17.46
CA GLU A 525 -25.87 -15.39 -16.57
C GLU A 525 -26.63 -15.71 -15.26
N VAL A 526 -26.04 -15.36 -14.12
CA VAL A 526 -26.60 -15.53 -12.77
C VAL A 526 -26.55 -14.20 -12.03
N SER A 527 -27.65 -13.75 -11.42
CA SER A 527 -27.71 -12.46 -10.73
C SER A 527 -27.72 -12.60 -9.19
N LEU A 528 -26.98 -11.72 -8.51
CA LEU A 528 -26.95 -11.53 -7.05
C LEU A 528 -27.18 -10.03 -6.74
N PRO A 529 -28.42 -9.52 -6.85
CA PRO A 529 -28.70 -8.08 -6.82
C PRO A 529 -28.37 -7.42 -5.48
N ASP A 530 -28.58 -8.10 -4.36
CA ASP A 530 -28.34 -7.56 -3.02
C ASP A 530 -26.94 -7.87 -2.46
N ALA A 531 -25.99 -8.28 -3.31
CA ALA A 531 -24.59 -8.48 -2.87
C ALA A 531 -23.74 -7.23 -3.08
N ASP A 532 -22.83 -6.99 -2.14
CA ASP A 532 -21.74 -6.05 -2.35
C ASP A 532 -20.74 -6.60 -3.40
N PRO A 533 -20.46 -5.88 -4.49
CA PRO A 533 -19.57 -6.37 -5.54
C PRO A 533 -18.11 -6.58 -5.08
N ALA A 534 -17.62 -5.77 -4.14
CA ALA A 534 -16.26 -5.91 -3.60
C ALA A 534 -16.16 -7.14 -2.69
N ALA A 535 -17.18 -7.40 -1.87
CA ALA A 535 -17.29 -8.63 -1.09
C ALA A 535 -17.38 -9.86 -2.00
N PHE A 536 -18.18 -9.81 -3.08
CA PHE A 536 -18.28 -10.93 -4.02
C PHE A 536 -16.95 -11.22 -4.70
N SER A 537 -16.19 -10.20 -5.09
CA SER A 537 -14.86 -10.41 -5.70
C SER A 537 -13.89 -11.16 -4.77
N LEU A 538 -13.94 -10.89 -3.46
CA LEU A 538 -13.12 -11.60 -2.47
C LEU A 538 -13.62 -13.02 -2.23
N ILE A 539 -14.93 -13.24 -2.21
CA ILE A 539 -15.51 -14.58 -2.16
C ILE A 539 -15.12 -15.39 -3.40
N LEU A 540 -15.10 -14.77 -4.58
CA LEU A 540 -14.67 -15.41 -5.81
C LEU A 540 -13.20 -15.82 -5.74
N ARG A 541 -12.32 -14.93 -5.24
CA ARG A 541 -10.91 -15.24 -4.98
C ARG A 541 -10.75 -16.36 -3.95
N TYR A 542 -11.58 -16.40 -2.90
CA TYR A 542 -11.61 -17.52 -1.95
C TYR A 542 -12.03 -18.84 -2.62
N ILE A 543 -13.04 -18.82 -3.49
CA ILE A 543 -13.53 -20.00 -4.21
C ILE A 543 -12.40 -20.62 -5.07
N TYR A 544 -11.63 -19.79 -5.77
CA TYR A 544 -10.57 -20.22 -6.68
C TYR A 544 -9.24 -20.51 -5.96
N CYS A 545 -8.81 -19.64 -5.04
CA CYS A 545 -7.46 -19.66 -4.49
C CYS A 545 -7.42 -20.02 -3.00
N ALA A 546 -8.57 -20.23 -2.34
CA ALA A 546 -8.69 -20.39 -0.89
C ALA A 546 -8.14 -19.20 -0.06
N ALA A 547 -7.94 -18.03 -0.68
CA ALA A 547 -7.46 -16.83 -0.02
C ALA A 547 -8.49 -16.31 1.00
N MET A 548 -8.03 -15.97 2.21
CA MET A 548 -8.86 -15.51 3.33
C MET A 548 -8.40 -14.15 3.88
N ASP A 549 -7.72 -13.37 3.04
CA ASP A 549 -7.27 -12.01 3.33
C ASP A 549 -8.46 -11.05 3.21
N PHE A 550 -9.33 -11.09 4.22
CA PHE A 550 -10.54 -10.27 4.24
C PHE A 550 -10.27 -8.92 4.89
N PRO A 551 -10.47 -7.81 4.17
CA PRO A 551 -10.24 -6.49 4.70
C PRO A 551 -11.33 -6.12 5.71
N GLN A 552 -10.93 -5.46 6.79
CA GLN A 552 -11.82 -5.12 7.92
C GLN A 552 -13.14 -4.43 7.50
N PRO A 553 -13.14 -3.45 6.57
CA PRO A 553 -14.37 -2.75 6.17
C PRO A 553 -15.42 -3.64 5.48
N LEU A 554 -15.00 -4.78 4.90
CA LEU A 554 -15.90 -5.69 4.19
C LEU A 554 -16.31 -6.90 5.05
N LEU A 555 -15.82 -7.06 6.28
CA LEU A 555 -16.04 -8.27 7.07
C LEU A 555 -17.51 -8.62 7.28
N ARG A 556 -18.38 -7.63 7.53
CA ARG A 556 -19.82 -7.84 7.67
C ARG A 556 -20.44 -8.33 6.36
N ALA A 557 -20.19 -7.61 5.26
CA ALA A 557 -20.68 -7.98 3.93
C ALA A 557 -20.17 -9.37 3.49
N LEU A 558 -18.90 -9.70 3.80
CA LEU A 558 -18.29 -10.99 3.51
C LEU A 558 -18.90 -12.11 4.34
N ALA A 559 -19.11 -11.91 5.64
CA ALA A 559 -19.73 -12.91 6.50
C ALA A 559 -21.15 -13.25 6.03
N GLU A 560 -21.94 -12.24 5.67
CA GLU A 560 -23.30 -12.39 5.12
C GLU A 560 -23.30 -13.09 3.77
N LEU A 561 -22.45 -12.63 2.85
CA LEU A 561 -22.41 -13.16 1.51
C LEU A 561 -21.88 -14.60 1.48
N ALA A 562 -20.85 -14.89 2.28
CA ALA A 562 -20.33 -16.25 2.44
C ALA A 562 -21.38 -17.18 3.04
N ASP A 563 -22.15 -16.73 4.03
CA ASP A 563 -23.25 -17.52 4.60
C ASP A 563 -24.34 -17.79 3.55
N ARG A 564 -24.79 -16.75 2.84
CA ARG A 564 -25.78 -16.86 1.75
C ARG A 564 -25.33 -17.79 0.62
N LEU A 565 -24.04 -17.77 0.28
CA LEU A 565 -23.43 -18.63 -0.74
C LEU A 565 -23.04 -20.02 -0.20
N LEU A 566 -23.37 -20.34 1.05
CA LEU A 566 -23.10 -21.64 1.69
C LEU A 566 -21.59 -21.97 1.75
N LEU A 567 -20.79 -20.97 2.13
CA LEU A 567 -19.33 -21.05 2.33
C LEU A 567 -18.97 -20.89 3.83
N PRO A 568 -19.21 -21.93 4.66
CA PRO A 568 -19.13 -21.81 6.12
C PRO A 568 -17.72 -21.54 6.65
N ALA A 569 -16.67 -21.90 5.92
CA ALA A 569 -15.30 -21.58 6.32
C ALA A 569 -14.99 -20.08 6.11
N ALA A 570 -15.33 -19.52 4.95
CA ALA A 570 -15.17 -18.08 4.70
C ALA A 570 -16.02 -17.24 5.67
N SER A 571 -17.29 -17.60 5.88
CA SER A 571 -18.16 -16.87 6.82
C SER A 571 -17.60 -16.87 8.25
N ARG A 572 -17.20 -18.04 8.77
CA ARG A 572 -16.59 -18.14 10.11
C ARG A 572 -15.25 -17.41 10.22
N THR A 573 -14.46 -17.36 9.16
CA THR A 573 -13.21 -16.59 9.16
C THR A 573 -13.49 -15.09 9.22
N ALA A 574 -14.44 -14.58 8.42
CA ALA A 574 -14.84 -13.18 8.48
C ALA A 574 -15.42 -12.80 9.85
N GLN A 575 -16.26 -13.66 10.44
CA GLN A 575 -16.79 -13.46 11.80
C GLN A 575 -15.68 -13.43 12.87
N ARG A 576 -14.72 -14.35 12.81
CA ARG A 576 -13.59 -14.38 13.75
C ARG A 576 -12.70 -13.14 13.62
N GLN A 577 -12.41 -12.72 12.39
CA GLN A 577 -11.65 -11.50 12.14
C GLN A 577 -12.41 -10.26 12.64
N LEU A 578 -13.74 -10.21 12.47
CA LEU A 578 -14.57 -9.12 12.99
C LEU A 578 -14.47 -9.06 14.51
N LEU A 579 -14.65 -10.19 15.20
CA LEU A 579 -14.51 -10.26 16.66
C LEU A 579 -13.12 -9.79 17.14
N SER A 580 -12.06 -10.17 16.42
CA SER A 580 -10.69 -9.76 16.77
C SER A 580 -10.43 -8.26 16.55
N ALA A 581 -11.18 -7.65 15.63
CA ALA A 581 -11.04 -6.24 15.28
C ALA A 581 -12.04 -5.34 16.04
N THR A 582 -13.01 -5.93 16.75
CA THR A 582 -13.98 -5.21 17.57
C THR A 582 -13.29 -4.45 18.70
N CYS A 583 -13.73 -3.21 18.90
CA CYS A 583 -13.27 -2.33 19.98
C CYS A 583 -14.46 -1.85 20.83
N PRO A 584 -14.22 -1.18 21.99
CA PRO A 584 -15.31 -0.74 22.86
C PRO A 584 -16.31 0.20 22.17
N SER A 585 -15.88 0.99 21.17
CA SER A 585 -16.76 1.89 20.42
C SER A 585 -17.60 1.19 19.33
N SER A 586 -17.19 0.02 18.83
CA SER A 586 -17.90 -0.70 17.75
C SER A 586 -18.78 -1.87 18.25
N VAL A 587 -18.47 -2.44 19.43
CA VAL A 587 -19.03 -3.72 19.89
C VAL A 587 -20.56 -3.76 19.90
N VAL A 588 -21.24 -2.66 20.23
CA VAL A 588 -22.70 -2.64 20.28
C VAL A 588 -23.32 -2.78 18.89
N GLU A 589 -22.73 -2.12 17.90
CA GLU A 589 -23.18 -2.24 16.52
C GLU A 589 -22.94 -3.65 16.00
N ASP A 590 -21.75 -4.21 16.30
CA ASP A 590 -21.40 -5.59 15.96
C ASP A 590 -22.36 -6.61 16.60
N LEU A 591 -22.76 -6.40 17.86
CA LEU A 591 -23.73 -7.23 18.59
C LEU A 591 -25.11 -7.22 17.92
N LEU A 592 -25.64 -6.02 17.64
CA LEU A 592 -26.95 -5.85 17.02
C LEU A 592 -26.98 -6.45 15.60
N TRP A 593 -25.90 -6.27 14.86
CA TRP A 593 -25.73 -6.84 13.55
C TRP A 593 -25.66 -8.38 13.60
N ALA A 594 -24.83 -8.95 14.48
CA ALA A 594 -24.69 -10.40 14.63
C ALA A 594 -26.00 -11.07 15.07
N GLU A 595 -26.75 -10.44 15.98
CA GLU A 595 -28.08 -10.90 16.39
C GLU A 595 -29.07 -10.90 15.21
N ALA A 596 -29.12 -9.79 14.45
CA ALA A 596 -30.01 -9.68 13.30
C ALA A 596 -29.74 -10.72 12.20
N ARG A 597 -28.49 -11.21 12.10
CA ARG A 597 -28.09 -12.25 11.12
C ARG A 597 -28.07 -13.67 11.69
N GLY A 598 -28.32 -13.85 12.99
CA GLY A 598 -28.29 -15.17 13.62
C GLY A 598 -26.89 -15.80 13.72
N PHE A 599 -25.83 -14.98 13.79
CA PHE A 599 -24.45 -15.46 13.93
C PHE A 599 -24.12 -15.75 15.41
N GLU A 600 -24.63 -16.87 15.92
CA GLU A 600 -24.57 -17.24 17.35
C GLU A 600 -23.15 -17.37 17.93
N GLU A 601 -22.20 -17.91 17.17
CA GLU A 601 -20.80 -18.07 17.61
C GLU A 601 -20.15 -16.69 17.81
N LEU A 602 -20.32 -15.80 16.84
CA LEU A 602 -19.87 -14.41 16.93
C LEU A 602 -20.58 -13.66 18.06
N LEU A 603 -21.90 -13.79 18.17
CA LEU A 603 -22.70 -13.14 19.20
C LEU A 603 -22.21 -13.54 20.61
N THR A 604 -21.87 -14.82 20.81
CA THR A 604 -21.28 -15.32 22.06
C THR A 604 -19.94 -14.65 22.36
N GLY A 605 -19.06 -14.55 21.36
CA GLY A 605 -17.77 -13.88 21.49
C GLY A 605 -17.90 -12.39 21.82
N LEU A 606 -18.77 -11.68 21.11
CA LEU A 606 -19.02 -10.25 21.29
C LEU A 606 -19.65 -9.96 22.66
N LYS A 607 -20.58 -10.80 23.14
CA LYS A 607 -21.13 -10.72 24.50
C LYS A 607 -20.02 -10.85 25.55
N GLY A 608 -19.09 -11.79 25.34
CA GLY A 608 -17.90 -11.96 26.18
C GLY A 608 -17.02 -10.72 26.22
N PHE A 609 -16.72 -10.14 25.05
CA PHE A 609 -15.94 -8.91 24.92
C PHE A 609 -16.65 -7.72 25.59
N TYR A 610 -17.94 -7.54 25.35
CA TYR A 610 -18.76 -6.49 25.95
C TYR A 610 -18.68 -6.53 27.49
N LEU A 611 -18.89 -7.72 28.08
CA LEU A 611 -18.86 -7.88 29.54
C LEU A 611 -17.48 -7.67 30.14
N ALA A 612 -16.40 -7.96 29.40
CA ALA A 612 -15.03 -7.72 29.84
C ALA A 612 -14.66 -6.22 29.79
N ASN A 613 -15.27 -5.45 28.89
CA ASN A 613 -14.90 -4.06 28.60
C ASN A 613 -16.00 -3.04 28.95
N ALA A 614 -17.00 -3.42 29.74
CA ALA A 614 -18.19 -2.60 30.02
C ALA A 614 -17.88 -1.17 30.51
N HIS A 615 -16.81 -1.00 31.31
CA HIS A 615 -16.37 0.32 31.78
C HIS A 615 -15.87 1.21 30.62
N ARG A 616 -15.04 0.66 29.72
CA ARG A 616 -14.53 1.38 28.55
C ARG A 616 -15.63 1.75 27.56
N ILE A 617 -16.65 0.91 27.42
CA ILE A 617 -17.79 1.19 26.53
C ILE A 617 -18.58 2.41 27.02
N LEU A 618 -18.78 2.53 28.34
CA LEU A 618 -19.43 3.69 28.96
C LEU A 618 -18.64 4.99 28.73
N GLU A 619 -17.31 4.91 28.73
CA GLU A 619 -16.42 6.05 28.51
C GLU A 619 -16.31 6.43 27.03
N GLU A 620 -16.05 5.45 26.16
CA GLU A 620 -15.73 5.66 24.75
C GLU A 620 -16.99 5.82 23.86
N ALA A 621 -18.12 5.21 24.23
CA ALA A 621 -19.34 5.23 23.43
C ALA A 621 -20.63 5.21 24.27
N PRO A 622 -20.89 6.21 25.13
CA PRO A 622 -22.03 6.22 26.04
C PRO A 622 -23.39 6.11 25.34
N GLY A 623 -23.55 6.74 24.17
CA GLY A 623 -24.80 6.69 23.39
C GLY A 623 -25.13 5.32 22.80
N SER A 624 -24.14 4.44 22.68
CA SER A 624 -24.34 3.09 22.12
C SER A 624 -25.26 2.23 23.01
N LEU A 625 -25.25 2.44 24.33
CA LEU A 625 -26.10 1.71 25.28
C LEU A 625 -27.58 1.99 25.08
N GLU A 626 -27.94 3.24 24.78
CA GLU A 626 -29.30 3.62 24.45
C GLU A 626 -29.74 2.95 23.15
N VAL A 627 -28.87 2.96 22.13
CA VAL A 627 -29.12 2.26 20.85
C VAL A 627 -29.35 0.77 21.08
N LEU A 628 -28.54 0.11 21.92
CA LEU A 628 -28.72 -1.30 22.28
C LEU A 628 -30.07 -1.54 22.96
N MET A 629 -30.43 -0.71 23.93
CA MET A 629 -31.69 -0.83 24.67
C MET A 629 -32.91 -0.65 23.77
N VAL A 630 -32.85 0.27 22.81
CA VAL A 630 -33.94 0.54 21.86
C VAL A 630 -34.03 -0.55 20.80
N ARG A 631 -32.91 -0.93 20.18
CA ARG A 631 -32.89 -1.86 19.04
C ARG A 631 -33.00 -3.33 19.46
N SER A 632 -32.48 -3.69 20.63
CA SER A 632 -32.62 -5.04 21.18
C SER A 632 -32.75 -5.04 22.72
N PRO A 633 -33.97 -4.78 23.25
CA PRO A 633 -34.22 -4.79 24.70
C PRO A 633 -33.90 -6.13 25.37
N ARG A 634 -34.09 -7.24 24.63
CA ARG A 634 -33.81 -8.60 25.14
C ARG A 634 -32.31 -8.83 25.31
N LEU A 635 -31.51 -8.49 24.30
CA LEU A 635 -30.06 -8.60 24.36
C LEU A 635 -29.48 -7.68 25.45
N HIS A 636 -30.02 -6.47 25.58
CA HIS A 636 -29.68 -5.57 26.67
C HIS A 636 -29.94 -6.19 28.05
N LEU A 637 -31.14 -6.75 28.28
CA LEU A 637 -31.50 -7.40 29.54
C LEU A 637 -30.58 -8.59 29.85
N GLU A 638 -30.24 -9.38 28.84
CA GLU A 638 -29.31 -10.51 28.97
C GLU A 638 -27.92 -10.06 29.43
N LEU A 639 -27.35 -9.07 28.75
CA LEU A 639 -26.05 -8.49 29.08
C LEU A 639 -26.05 -7.85 30.47
N TYR A 640 -27.10 -7.11 30.81
CA TYR A 640 -27.27 -6.51 32.13
C TYR A 640 -27.32 -7.56 33.24
N ALA A 641 -28.13 -8.61 33.07
CA ALA A 641 -28.22 -9.70 34.04
C ALA A 641 -26.90 -10.48 34.17
N ALA A 642 -26.17 -10.67 33.07
CA ALA A 642 -24.86 -11.30 33.07
C ALA A 642 -23.81 -10.44 33.78
N GLY A 643 -23.85 -9.11 33.59
CA GLY A 643 -23.00 -8.15 34.30
C GLY A 643 -23.20 -8.21 35.81
N ILE A 644 -24.45 -8.21 36.30
CA ILE A 644 -24.76 -8.34 37.74
C ILE A 644 -24.21 -9.66 38.30
N LYS A 645 -24.39 -10.77 37.58
CA LYS A 645 -23.88 -12.08 38.02
C LYS A 645 -22.36 -12.10 38.12
N ARG A 646 -21.66 -11.41 37.22
CA ARG A 646 -20.19 -11.29 37.22
C ARG A 646 -19.70 -10.44 38.40
N ALA A 647 -20.37 -9.32 38.69
CA ALA A 647 -20.05 -8.46 39.83
C ALA A 647 -20.26 -9.12 41.20
N LYS A 648 -21.09 -10.18 41.29
CA LYS A 648 -21.25 -10.99 42.51
C LYS A 648 -20.19 -12.10 42.67
N ARG A 649 -19.37 -12.35 41.66
CA ARG A 649 -18.37 -13.45 41.63
C ARG A 649 -16.92 -12.96 41.73
N GLY A 650 -16.65 -11.70 41.38
CA GLY A 650 -15.42 -11.00 41.75
C GLY A 650 -15.60 -10.35 43.11
#